data_AF-A0A534BCM2-F1
#
_entry.id   AF-A0A534BCM2-F1
#
_cell.length_a   1.000
_cell.length_b   1.000
_cell.length_c   1.000
_cell.angle_alpha   90.00
_cell.angle_beta   90.00
_cell.angle_gamma   90.00
#
_symmetry.space_group_name_H-M   'P 1'
#
loop_
_entity.id
_entity.type
_entity.pdbx_description
1 polymer ?
#
loop_
_entity_poly.entity_id
_entity_poly.type
_entity_poly.pdbx_seq_one_letter_code
_entity_poly.pdbx_strand_id
1 'polypeptide(L)'
;MQFEVWTKGVTTLAVDCLVVGVFEEGELTEEAHSVDSAAGGRLKKLLSQGDFPGHAGDTLLLPDIAGIAAGRVLLTGLGPKKSFGRKSWRKAWSAAAGALVRTRIASAAVAIDRPNTKDLDDYYFGRAVAEIAGSTLYRVNDLKTAKKLKPPALERVLAGPVRKSGAEAAERGLGHGAAISAATKVQRDLANLPANVCTPIYLAEQARALAKRHGSLRVQVLDEAAIRREKMGCLLAVAQGSHQPPRFIVLEHRGGKSDKSSIVLVGKGVTFDTGGISLKDPPAMDEMKFDMSGAAAVIASMSLVAQLRLPLRVVGLVAAVENMPGGKAVKPGDIATSASGQTVEILNTDAEGRLILSDALHYARRFHPAAVVDVATLTGACVVALGHHHSGVMGTDDALIRELIEAGVRADDRAWQLPLTEEYAEQLKSNFADFANIGGREGGAITAAAFLGKFTQGLKWAHLDVAGTAYQGGTFSSIAPRSEGTVRPMTEGSDTSSLVAANAETRSLRVDFYVLDEPSAAARLKLACRLAEKAYLASQSVLVWHTDPEELRIFDEMLWTFSDGSFVPHELLSAAASALEAPVLLSAGMAPSRSVDILINLAAEVPPCLAQTQRVAEVIDGDDARRRAGRARFKTYRELGLQPASHNIRGE
;
A
#
# COMPACT_ATOMS: atom_id res chain seq x y z
N MET A 1 3.31 9.78 -23.79
CA MET A 1 1.89 10.19 -23.86
C MET A 1 1.83 11.68 -24.04
N GLN A 2 0.98 12.14 -24.95
CA GLN A 2 0.70 13.55 -25.21
C GLN A 2 -0.60 13.93 -24.51
N PHE A 3 -0.63 15.12 -23.90
CA PHE A 3 -1.78 15.66 -23.20
C PHE A 3 -2.13 17.03 -23.76
N GLU A 4 -3.41 17.26 -24.04
CA GLU A 4 -3.90 18.51 -24.63
C GLU A 4 -5.23 18.90 -23.98
N VAL A 5 -5.50 20.20 -23.87
CA VAL A 5 -6.82 20.71 -23.48
C VAL A 5 -7.65 20.96 -24.73
N TRP A 6 -8.95 20.68 -24.68
CA TRP A 6 -9.88 21.16 -25.70
C TRP A 6 -11.00 21.98 -25.06
N THR A 7 -11.59 22.89 -25.85
CA THR A 7 -12.51 23.90 -25.30
C THR A 7 -13.94 23.84 -25.84
N LYS A 8 -14.18 23.23 -27.01
CA LYS A 8 -15.52 23.16 -27.64
C LYS A 8 -15.67 21.90 -28.51
N GLY A 9 -16.93 21.52 -28.76
CA GLY A 9 -17.31 20.57 -29.81
C GLY A 9 -17.10 19.09 -29.45
N VAL A 10 -17.81 18.60 -28.44
CA VAL A 10 -17.67 17.21 -27.98
C VAL A 10 -18.05 16.17 -29.05
N THR A 11 -19.07 16.45 -29.86
CA THR A 11 -19.55 15.56 -30.93
C THR A 11 -18.70 15.62 -32.20
N THR A 12 -17.99 16.72 -32.43
CA THR A 12 -17.12 16.94 -33.60
C THR A 12 -15.66 16.59 -33.35
N LEU A 13 -15.33 16.11 -32.14
CA LEU A 13 -13.96 15.81 -31.76
C LEU A 13 -13.49 14.48 -32.38
N ALA A 14 -12.53 14.57 -33.29
CA ALA A 14 -11.94 13.41 -33.96
C ALA A 14 -10.86 12.75 -33.08
N VAL A 15 -11.28 11.74 -32.32
CA VAL A 15 -10.44 10.85 -31.50
C VAL A 15 -10.92 9.40 -31.62
N ASP A 16 -10.10 8.43 -31.26
CA ASP A 16 -10.50 7.02 -31.35
C ASP A 16 -11.57 6.63 -30.32
N CYS A 17 -11.62 7.35 -29.20
CA CYS A 17 -12.60 7.15 -28.14
C CYS A 17 -12.94 8.44 -27.39
N LEU A 18 -14.24 8.72 -27.25
CA LEU A 18 -14.76 9.79 -26.39
C LEU A 18 -15.26 9.19 -25.08
N VAL A 19 -14.79 9.67 -23.93
CA VAL A 19 -15.22 9.20 -22.61
C VAL A 19 -16.24 10.16 -22.02
N VAL A 20 -17.43 9.70 -21.67
CA VAL A 20 -18.49 10.52 -21.06
C VAL A 20 -19.02 9.89 -19.77
N GLY A 21 -19.46 10.73 -18.83
CA GLY A 21 -20.00 10.28 -17.54
C GLY A 21 -21.51 9.98 -17.60
N VAL A 22 -21.95 9.04 -16.77
CA VAL A 22 -23.38 8.76 -16.53
C VAL A 22 -23.57 8.53 -15.03
N PHE A 23 -24.58 9.17 -14.44
CA PHE A 23 -24.97 8.95 -13.05
C PHE A 23 -25.89 7.74 -12.92
N GLU A 24 -26.10 7.29 -11.69
CA GLU A 24 -27.17 6.32 -11.39
C GLU A 24 -28.55 6.85 -11.82
N GLU A 25 -29.53 5.94 -11.89
CA GLU A 25 -30.90 6.24 -12.33
C GLU A 25 -31.00 6.72 -13.80
N GLY A 26 -29.96 6.48 -14.60
CA GLY A 26 -29.94 6.80 -16.03
C GLY A 26 -29.78 8.29 -16.33
N GLU A 27 -29.32 9.08 -15.37
CA GLU A 27 -29.11 10.52 -15.56
C GLU A 27 -27.81 10.80 -16.32
N LEU A 28 -27.93 11.47 -17.47
CA LEU A 28 -26.80 11.85 -18.32
C LEU A 28 -26.13 13.15 -17.85
N THR A 29 -24.81 13.22 -17.97
CA THR A 29 -24.03 14.46 -17.85
C THR A 29 -24.31 15.42 -19.01
N GLU A 30 -23.86 16.68 -18.92
CA GLU A 30 -24.06 17.68 -19.99
C GLU A 30 -23.43 17.19 -21.31
N GLU A 31 -22.21 16.67 -21.25
CA GLU A 31 -21.51 16.11 -22.42
C GLU A 31 -22.20 14.84 -22.93
N ALA A 32 -22.64 13.94 -22.04
CA ALA A 32 -23.33 12.72 -22.43
C ALA A 32 -24.70 13.01 -23.06
N HIS A 33 -25.41 14.05 -22.61
CA HIS A 33 -26.65 14.51 -23.22
C HIS A 33 -26.41 15.06 -24.64
N SER A 34 -25.33 15.80 -24.83
CA SER A 34 -24.93 16.32 -26.15
C SER A 34 -24.61 15.17 -27.12
N VAL A 35 -23.91 14.14 -26.63
CA VAL A 35 -23.63 12.91 -27.40
C VAL A 35 -24.93 12.15 -27.71
N ASP A 36 -25.81 11.96 -26.74
CA ASP A 36 -27.09 11.25 -26.93
C ASP A 36 -27.98 11.95 -27.97
N SER A 37 -28.04 13.28 -27.93
CA SER A 37 -28.82 14.09 -28.87
C SER A 37 -28.32 13.91 -30.30
N ALA A 38 -26.99 13.94 -30.51
CA ALA A 38 -26.39 13.70 -31.83
C ALA A 38 -26.53 12.23 -32.28
N ALA A 39 -26.58 11.30 -31.32
CA ALA A 39 -26.75 9.87 -31.54
C ALA A 39 -28.21 9.42 -31.71
N GLY A 40 -29.18 10.34 -31.75
CA GLY A 40 -30.59 10.03 -31.90
C GLY A 40 -31.22 9.29 -30.71
N GLY A 41 -30.77 9.58 -29.48
CA GLY A 41 -31.34 9.01 -28.25
C GLY A 41 -30.82 7.61 -27.89
N ARG A 42 -29.74 7.15 -28.55
CA ARG A 42 -29.18 5.80 -28.35
C ARG A 42 -28.71 5.54 -26.92
N LEU A 43 -28.12 6.54 -26.24
CA LEU A 43 -27.64 6.36 -24.87
C LEU A 43 -28.83 6.23 -23.91
N LYS A 44 -29.84 7.11 -24.01
CA LYS A 44 -31.06 7.00 -23.19
C LYS A 44 -31.77 5.66 -23.37
N LYS A 45 -31.87 5.18 -24.62
CA LYS A 45 -32.46 3.86 -24.90
C LYS A 45 -31.69 2.74 -24.16
N LEU A 46 -30.37 2.73 -24.27
CA LEU A 46 -29.50 1.76 -23.59
C LEU A 46 -29.69 1.81 -22.07
N LEU A 47 -29.72 3.01 -21.49
CA LEU A 47 -29.94 3.18 -20.04
C LEU A 47 -31.33 2.68 -19.61
N SER A 48 -32.37 2.96 -20.39
CA SER A 48 -33.73 2.48 -20.10
C SER A 48 -33.88 0.95 -20.18
N GLN A 49 -32.96 0.28 -20.89
CA GLN A 49 -32.91 -1.18 -20.98
C GLN A 49 -32.12 -1.82 -19.83
N GLY A 50 -31.46 -1.04 -18.98
CA GLY A 50 -30.67 -1.53 -17.85
C GLY A 50 -29.24 -1.96 -18.20
N ASP A 51 -28.78 -1.70 -19.42
CA ASP A 51 -27.45 -2.12 -19.91
C ASP A 51 -26.29 -1.39 -19.21
N PHE A 52 -26.57 -0.25 -18.56
CA PHE A 52 -25.57 0.50 -17.81
C PHE A 52 -26.20 1.19 -16.58
N PRO A 53 -25.95 0.70 -15.36
CA PRO A 53 -26.62 1.20 -14.16
C PRO A 53 -26.00 2.51 -13.62
N GLY A 54 -24.77 2.86 -14.03
CA GLY A 54 -24.15 4.14 -13.67
C GLY A 54 -23.41 4.15 -12.33
N HIS A 55 -23.17 2.99 -11.70
CA HIS A 55 -22.43 2.94 -10.44
C HIS A 55 -21.00 3.46 -10.61
N ALA A 56 -20.44 4.07 -9.57
CA ALA A 56 -19.12 4.67 -9.65
C ALA A 56 -18.04 3.63 -10.04
N GLY A 57 -17.44 3.80 -11.22
CA GLY A 57 -16.41 2.90 -11.77
C GLY A 57 -16.90 1.89 -12.80
N ASP A 58 -18.21 1.83 -13.09
CA ASP A 58 -18.72 1.05 -14.21
C ASP A 58 -18.19 1.61 -15.53
N THR A 59 -17.98 0.74 -16.53
CA THR A 59 -17.55 1.18 -17.87
C THR A 59 -18.27 0.40 -18.96
N LEU A 60 -18.68 1.08 -20.04
CA LEU A 60 -19.29 0.45 -21.21
C LEU A 60 -18.80 1.10 -22.50
N LEU A 61 -18.13 0.31 -23.35
CA LEU A 61 -17.59 0.77 -24.63
C LEU A 61 -18.58 0.52 -25.76
N LEU A 62 -18.97 1.59 -26.45
CA LEU A 62 -19.93 1.58 -27.54
C LEU A 62 -19.22 1.92 -28.87
N PRO A 63 -19.12 0.97 -29.81
CA PRO A 63 -18.56 1.23 -31.12
C PRO A 63 -19.57 1.93 -32.05
N ASP A 64 -19.02 2.71 -32.99
CA ASP A 64 -19.70 3.21 -34.19
C ASP A 64 -21.07 3.85 -33.89
N ILE A 65 -21.04 4.93 -33.11
CA ILE A 65 -22.24 5.73 -32.85
C ILE A 65 -22.40 6.78 -33.95
N ALA A 66 -23.45 6.64 -34.77
CA ALA A 66 -23.80 7.62 -35.80
C ALA A 66 -23.97 9.02 -35.20
N GLY A 67 -23.50 10.06 -35.92
CA GLY A 67 -23.57 11.45 -35.46
C GLY A 67 -22.41 11.90 -34.56
N ILE A 68 -21.51 10.98 -34.18
CA ILE A 68 -20.32 11.26 -33.37
C ILE A 68 -19.06 11.07 -34.22
N ALA A 69 -18.17 12.06 -34.23
CA ALA A 69 -16.90 12.00 -34.98
C ALA A 69 -15.87 11.04 -34.35
N ALA A 70 -15.97 10.80 -33.05
CA ALA A 70 -15.14 9.82 -32.36
C ALA A 70 -15.50 8.40 -32.78
N GLY A 71 -14.52 7.53 -33.01
CA GLY A 71 -14.78 6.16 -33.47
C GLY A 71 -15.53 5.29 -32.45
N ARG A 72 -15.45 5.64 -31.16
CA ARG A 72 -16.11 4.95 -30.06
C ARG A 72 -16.53 5.93 -28.98
N VAL A 73 -17.53 5.57 -28.20
CA VAL A 73 -17.92 6.27 -26.96
C VAL A 73 -17.77 5.31 -25.79
N LEU A 74 -17.05 5.71 -24.76
CA LEU A 74 -16.92 4.98 -23.50
C LEU A 74 -17.76 5.68 -22.43
N LEU A 75 -18.79 5.01 -21.93
CA LEU A 75 -19.51 5.46 -20.75
C LEU A 75 -18.71 5.10 -19.50
N THR A 76 -18.65 6.01 -18.53
CA THR A 76 -18.14 5.75 -17.19
C THR A 76 -19.17 6.15 -16.13
N GLY A 77 -19.38 5.27 -15.15
CA GLY A 77 -20.34 5.49 -14.09
C GLY A 77 -19.78 6.44 -13.02
N LEU A 78 -20.60 7.40 -12.60
CA LEU A 78 -20.24 8.44 -11.62
C LEU A 78 -20.83 8.15 -10.23
N GLY A 79 -21.75 7.18 -10.11
CA GLY A 79 -22.52 6.90 -8.91
C GLY A 79 -23.70 7.87 -8.73
N PRO A 80 -24.22 8.01 -7.50
CA PRO A 80 -25.32 8.92 -7.22
C PRO A 80 -24.90 10.38 -7.41
N LYS A 81 -25.70 11.18 -8.12
CA LYS A 81 -25.41 12.61 -8.36
C LYS A 81 -25.19 13.41 -7.06
N LYS A 82 -25.92 13.07 -6.00
CA LYS A 82 -25.82 13.72 -4.68
C LYS A 82 -24.46 13.54 -4.00
N SER A 83 -23.73 12.47 -4.31
CA SER A 83 -22.40 12.17 -3.74
C SER A 83 -21.27 12.42 -4.75
N PHE A 84 -21.58 13.07 -5.88
CA PHE A 84 -20.60 13.37 -6.91
C PHE A 84 -19.58 14.41 -6.44
N GLY A 85 -18.31 14.07 -6.52
CA GLY A 85 -17.21 14.88 -6.02
C GLY A 85 -15.86 14.41 -6.56
N ARG A 86 -14.77 15.00 -6.07
CA ARG A 86 -13.39 14.68 -6.49
C ARG A 86 -13.11 13.17 -6.45
N LYS A 87 -13.51 12.48 -5.38
CA LYS A 87 -13.27 11.04 -5.21
C LYS A 87 -13.97 10.18 -6.27
N SER A 88 -15.27 10.38 -6.49
CA SER A 88 -16.04 9.62 -7.49
C SER A 88 -15.59 9.96 -8.91
N TRP A 89 -15.23 11.23 -9.19
CA TRP A 89 -14.63 11.62 -10.47
C TRP A 89 -13.30 10.90 -10.75
N ARG A 90 -12.38 10.86 -9.77
CA ARG A 90 -11.10 10.12 -9.90
C ARG A 90 -11.33 8.63 -10.14
N LYS A 91 -12.31 8.03 -9.44
CA LYS A 91 -12.67 6.61 -9.60
C LYS A 91 -13.19 6.34 -11.02
N ALA A 92 -14.08 7.19 -11.53
CA ALA A 92 -14.61 7.10 -12.88
C ALA A 92 -13.48 7.20 -13.93
N TRP A 93 -12.61 8.21 -13.82
CA TRP A 93 -11.49 8.34 -14.75
C TRP A 93 -10.50 7.17 -14.66
N SER A 94 -10.21 6.67 -13.47
CA SER A 94 -9.35 5.49 -13.29
C SER A 94 -9.93 4.24 -13.93
N ALA A 95 -11.25 4.01 -13.78
CA ALA A 95 -11.93 2.89 -14.41
C ALA A 95 -11.95 3.02 -15.94
N ALA A 96 -12.28 4.21 -16.45
CA ALA A 96 -12.27 4.50 -17.89
C ALA A 96 -10.86 4.30 -18.49
N ALA A 97 -9.82 4.86 -17.87
CA ALA A 97 -8.44 4.63 -18.28
C ALA A 97 -8.09 3.13 -18.26
N GLY A 98 -8.52 2.39 -17.25
CA GLY A 98 -8.32 0.94 -17.16
C GLY A 98 -8.99 0.18 -18.29
N ALA A 99 -10.20 0.59 -18.69
CA ALA A 99 -10.91 0.04 -19.84
C ALA A 99 -10.18 0.35 -21.15
N LEU A 100 -9.76 1.60 -21.37
CA LEU A 100 -9.04 2.02 -22.58
C LEU A 100 -7.75 1.22 -22.78
N VAL A 101 -7.00 0.97 -21.70
CA VAL A 101 -5.72 0.25 -21.72
C VAL A 101 -5.85 -1.22 -22.17
N ARG A 102 -7.04 -1.83 -22.03
CA ARG A 102 -7.30 -3.19 -22.51
C ARG A 102 -7.60 -3.26 -24.01
N THR A 103 -7.62 -2.11 -24.69
CA THR A 103 -7.95 -2.00 -26.12
C THR A 103 -6.74 -1.55 -26.95
N ARG A 104 -6.98 -1.27 -28.24
CA ARG A 104 -6.01 -0.66 -29.17
C ARG A 104 -6.34 0.80 -29.50
N ILE A 105 -7.16 1.47 -28.70
CA ILE A 105 -7.45 2.90 -28.80
C ILE A 105 -6.17 3.70 -28.59
N ALA A 106 -5.80 4.57 -29.54
CA ALA A 106 -4.57 5.36 -29.50
C ALA A 106 -4.80 6.79 -28.99
N SER A 107 -6.01 7.33 -29.16
CA SER A 107 -6.39 8.64 -28.68
C SER A 107 -7.73 8.64 -27.94
N ALA A 108 -7.79 9.31 -26.79
CA ALA A 108 -9.01 9.46 -26.01
C ALA A 108 -9.28 10.91 -25.60
N ALA A 109 -10.55 11.28 -25.47
CA ALA A 109 -10.96 12.58 -24.93
C ALA A 109 -11.80 12.38 -23.65
N VAL A 110 -11.37 12.98 -22.54
CA VAL A 110 -11.98 12.81 -21.22
C VAL A 110 -13.07 13.85 -20.98
N ALA A 111 -14.29 13.59 -21.48
CA ALA A 111 -15.44 14.47 -21.42
C ALA A 111 -16.36 14.12 -20.23
N ILE A 112 -15.74 14.03 -19.05
CA ILE A 112 -16.44 13.72 -17.80
C ILE A 112 -16.74 15.04 -17.09
N ASP A 113 -18.03 15.27 -16.86
CA ASP A 113 -18.54 16.41 -16.09
C ASP A 113 -17.77 16.61 -14.78
N ARG A 114 -17.69 17.86 -14.33
CA ARG A 114 -16.94 18.22 -13.12
C ARG A 114 -17.87 18.76 -12.05
N PRO A 115 -17.78 18.28 -10.79
CA PRO A 115 -18.50 18.89 -9.69
C PRO A 115 -18.01 20.34 -9.53
N ASN A 116 -18.92 21.28 -9.23
CA ASN A 116 -18.57 22.66 -8.98
C ASN A 116 -17.98 22.82 -7.57
N THR A 117 -16.77 22.29 -7.36
CA THR A 117 -16.05 22.36 -6.09
C THR A 117 -14.68 22.99 -6.29
N LYS A 118 -14.21 23.74 -5.29
CA LYS A 118 -12.83 24.26 -5.27
C LYS A 118 -11.79 23.14 -5.34
N ASP A 119 -12.16 21.93 -4.88
CA ASP A 119 -11.28 20.77 -4.84
C ASP A 119 -11.07 20.09 -6.19
N LEU A 120 -11.81 20.47 -7.25
CA LEU A 120 -11.62 19.99 -8.63
C LEU A 120 -11.55 21.16 -9.64
N ASP A 121 -10.72 22.17 -9.33
CA ASP A 121 -10.46 23.29 -10.23
C ASP A 121 -9.81 22.84 -11.56
N ASP A 122 -9.69 23.76 -12.53
CA ASP A 122 -9.14 23.47 -13.85
C ASP A 122 -7.69 22.93 -13.78
N TYR A 123 -6.88 23.43 -12.84
CA TYR A 123 -5.51 22.96 -12.65
C TYR A 123 -5.46 21.53 -12.13
N TYR A 124 -6.20 21.24 -11.07
CA TYR A 124 -6.27 19.91 -10.49
C TYR A 124 -6.85 18.92 -11.50
N PHE A 125 -7.89 19.29 -12.25
CA PHE A 125 -8.46 18.47 -13.30
C PHE A 125 -7.39 18.04 -14.30
N GLY A 126 -6.64 18.99 -14.87
CA GLY A 126 -5.54 18.67 -15.79
C GLY A 126 -4.49 17.75 -15.14
N ARG A 127 -4.10 18.04 -13.90
CA ARG A 127 -3.12 17.22 -13.16
C ARG A 127 -3.59 15.79 -12.97
N ALA A 128 -4.81 15.61 -12.48
CA ALA A 128 -5.40 14.31 -12.19
C ALA A 128 -5.64 13.49 -13.46
N VAL A 129 -6.03 14.12 -14.58
CA VAL A 129 -6.15 13.43 -15.88
C VAL A 129 -4.82 12.74 -16.23
N ALA A 130 -3.72 13.49 -16.18
CA ALA A 130 -2.40 12.97 -16.56
C ALA A 130 -1.84 11.95 -15.56
N GLU A 131 -1.98 12.20 -14.25
CA GLU A 131 -1.53 11.28 -13.19
C GLU A 131 -2.25 9.92 -13.27
N ILE A 132 -3.57 9.94 -13.40
CA ILE A 132 -4.38 8.72 -13.44
C ILE A 132 -4.13 7.95 -14.74
N ALA A 133 -4.03 8.64 -15.88
CA ALA A 133 -3.69 8.02 -17.15
C ALA A 133 -2.36 7.27 -17.05
N GLY A 134 -1.30 7.99 -16.64
CA GLY A 134 0.04 7.41 -16.57
C GLY A 134 0.18 6.32 -15.50
N SER A 135 -0.49 6.44 -14.36
CA SER A 135 -0.48 5.38 -13.33
C SER A 135 -1.19 4.10 -13.78
N THR A 136 -2.25 4.20 -14.59
CA THR A 136 -3.01 3.07 -15.13
C THR A 136 -2.26 2.36 -16.26
N LEU A 137 -1.48 3.13 -17.03
CA LEU A 137 -0.62 2.64 -18.11
C LEU A 137 0.67 2.01 -17.61
N TYR A 138 1.03 2.25 -16.35
CA TYR A 138 2.22 1.66 -15.76
C TYR A 138 2.19 0.14 -15.90
N ARG A 139 3.31 -0.41 -16.34
CA ARG A 139 3.57 -1.84 -16.37
C ARG A 139 4.89 -2.05 -15.66
N VAL A 140 4.90 -3.02 -14.75
CA VAL A 140 6.13 -3.47 -14.10
C VAL A 140 7.12 -3.86 -15.19
N ASN A 141 8.39 -3.50 -14.99
CA ASN A 141 9.47 -3.91 -15.86
C ASN A 141 9.45 -5.44 -16.02
N ASP A 142 9.07 -5.90 -17.21
CA ASP A 142 8.75 -7.30 -17.43
C ASP A 142 10.05 -8.10 -17.64
N LEU A 143 10.48 -8.78 -16.57
CA LEU A 143 11.57 -9.75 -16.60
C LEU A 143 11.13 -11.11 -17.17
N LYS A 144 9.86 -11.27 -17.57
CA LYS A 144 9.37 -12.52 -18.17
C LYS A 144 9.86 -12.67 -19.60
N THR A 145 10.29 -13.89 -19.93
CA THR A 145 10.74 -14.27 -21.28
C THR A 145 9.59 -14.72 -22.19
N ALA A 146 8.58 -15.41 -21.64
CA ALA A 146 7.59 -16.14 -22.45
C ALA A 146 6.29 -15.37 -22.80
N LYS A 147 5.89 -14.36 -22.01
CA LYS A 147 4.60 -13.66 -22.21
C LYS A 147 4.69 -12.17 -21.89
N LYS A 148 5.22 -11.41 -22.84
CA LYS A 148 5.25 -9.94 -22.76
C LYS A 148 3.88 -9.39 -23.15
N LEU A 149 3.28 -8.61 -22.25
CA LEU A 149 2.07 -7.85 -22.59
C LEU A 149 2.44 -6.80 -23.65
N LYS A 150 1.61 -6.68 -24.70
CA LYS A 150 1.78 -5.58 -25.66
C LYS A 150 1.60 -4.26 -24.92
N PRO A 151 2.44 -3.24 -25.21
CA PRO A 151 2.25 -1.93 -24.61
C PRO A 151 0.85 -1.39 -24.97
N PRO A 152 0.19 -0.67 -24.05
CA PRO A 152 -1.07 0.01 -24.33
C PRO A 152 -0.91 0.90 -25.56
N ALA A 153 -1.95 0.96 -26.41
CA ALA A 153 -1.92 1.80 -27.62
C ALA A 153 -2.15 3.29 -27.31
N LEU A 154 -2.73 3.60 -26.15
CA LEU A 154 -3.12 4.96 -25.78
C LEU A 154 -1.87 5.85 -25.70
N GLU A 155 -1.78 6.80 -26.63
CA GLU A 155 -0.65 7.70 -26.80
C GLU A 155 -1.04 9.16 -26.59
N ARG A 156 -2.31 9.51 -26.81
CA ARG A 156 -2.82 10.88 -26.70
C ARG A 156 -4.10 10.95 -25.86
N VAL A 157 -4.13 11.85 -24.87
CA VAL A 157 -5.30 12.10 -24.02
C VAL A 157 -5.64 13.58 -24.05
N LEU A 158 -6.85 13.90 -24.49
CA LEU A 158 -7.40 15.24 -24.42
C LEU A 158 -8.17 15.39 -23.10
N ALA A 159 -8.11 16.55 -22.45
CA ALA A 159 -8.84 16.89 -21.21
C ALA A 159 -9.80 18.08 -21.42
N GLY A 160 -11.09 17.93 -21.08
CA GLY A 160 -12.10 18.95 -21.37
C GLY A 160 -13.56 18.43 -21.46
N PRO A 161 -14.48 19.20 -22.05
CA PRO A 161 -14.26 20.56 -22.51
C PRO A 161 -13.91 21.49 -21.33
N VAL A 162 -12.83 22.25 -21.46
CA VAL A 162 -12.45 23.29 -20.49
C VAL A 162 -12.89 24.65 -21.02
N ARG A 163 -13.45 25.50 -20.16
CA ARG A 163 -13.77 26.89 -20.54
C ARG A 163 -12.49 27.63 -20.92
N LYS A 164 -12.57 28.57 -21.86
CA LYS A 164 -11.40 29.35 -22.31
C LYS A 164 -10.63 30.02 -21.17
N SER A 165 -11.32 30.47 -20.12
CA SER A 165 -10.71 31.07 -18.93
C SER A 165 -9.90 30.08 -18.07
N GLY A 166 -10.19 28.79 -18.16
CA GLY A 166 -9.55 27.71 -17.40
C GLY A 166 -8.47 26.95 -18.16
N ALA A 167 -8.36 27.15 -19.48
CA ALA A 167 -7.49 26.37 -20.35
C ALA A 167 -6.01 26.42 -19.92
N GLU A 168 -5.49 27.60 -19.61
CA GLU A 168 -4.09 27.76 -19.17
C GLU A 168 -3.81 27.02 -17.84
N ALA A 169 -4.75 27.07 -16.90
CA ALA A 169 -4.62 26.36 -15.63
C ALA A 169 -4.62 24.84 -15.85
N ALA A 170 -5.53 24.33 -16.69
CA ALA A 170 -5.58 22.91 -17.04
C ALA A 170 -4.34 22.43 -17.81
N GLU A 171 -3.80 23.24 -18.72
CA GLU A 171 -2.55 22.93 -19.44
C GLU A 171 -1.36 22.84 -18.48
N ARG A 172 -1.23 23.78 -17.54
CA ARG A 172 -0.22 23.69 -16.47
C ARG A 172 -0.42 22.43 -15.63
N GLY A 173 -1.68 22.11 -15.29
CA GLY A 173 -2.07 20.88 -14.59
C GLY A 173 -1.60 19.63 -15.31
N LEU A 174 -1.95 19.48 -16.60
CA LEU A 174 -1.53 18.37 -17.45
C LEU A 174 0.00 18.23 -17.50
N GLY A 175 0.72 19.34 -17.67
CA GLY A 175 2.18 19.36 -17.69
C GLY A 175 2.79 18.86 -16.37
N HIS A 176 2.28 19.34 -15.23
CA HIS A 176 2.73 18.88 -13.92
C HIS A 176 2.35 17.42 -13.66
N GLY A 177 1.12 17.00 -13.98
CA GLY A 177 0.66 15.63 -13.79
C GLY A 177 1.43 14.63 -14.65
N ALA A 178 1.80 15.00 -15.88
CA ALA A 178 2.67 14.19 -16.74
C ALA A 178 4.08 14.04 -16.16
N ALA A 179 4.65 15.11 -15.61
CA ALA A 179 5.95 15.06 -14.94
C ALA A 179 5.91 14.21 -13.65
N ILE A 180 4.86 14.36 -12.84
CA ILE A 180 4.62 13.53 -11.64
C ILE A 180 4.50 12.06 -12.03
N SER A 181 3.73 11.74 -13.07
CA SER A 181 3.59 10.36 -13.53
C SER A 181 4.93 9.76 -14.00
N ALA A 182 5.75 10.53 -14.71
CA ALA A 182 7.08 10.09 -15.14
C ALA A 182 8.01 9.83 -13.93
N ALA A 183 7.98 10.69 -12.92
CA ALA A 183 8.73 10.51 -11.69
C ALA A 183 8.24 9.28 -10.89
N THR A 184 6.93 9.10 -10.75
CA THR A 184 6.34 7.91 -10.11
C THR A 184 6.71 6.63 -10.85
N LYS A 185 6.84 6.67 -12.19
CA LYS A 185 7.38 5.54 -12.95
C LYS A 185 8.81 5.20 -12.51
N VAL A 186 9.69 6.20 -12.34
CA VAL A 186 11.06 5.97 -11.84
C VAL A 186 11.03 5.30 -10.47
N GLN A 187 10.22 5.80 -9.53
CA GLN A 187 10.09 5.19 -8.20
C GLN A 187 9.64 3.73 -8.29
N ARG A 188 8.56 3.46 -9.04
CA ARG A 188 7.99 2.12 -9.19
C ARG A 188 8.92 1.17 -9.93
N ASP A 189 9.64 1.64 -10.94
CA ASP A 189 10.61 0.85 -11.69
C ASP A 189 11.71 0.33 -10.76
N LEU A 190 12.26 1.20 -9.91
CA LEU A 190 13.30 0.84 -8.95
C LEU A 190 12.77 -0.12 -7.87
N ALA A 191 11.62 0.20 -7.28
CA ALA A 191 11.02 -0.58 -6.20
C ALA A 191 10.56 -1.98 -6.65
N ASN A 192 10.09 -2.14 -7.89
CA ASN A 192 9.61 -3.43 -8.38
C ASN A 192 10.72 -4.38 -8.85
N LEU A 193 11.92 -3.86 -9.16
CA LEU A 193 13.05 -4.69 -9.54
C LEU A 193 13.43 -5.63 -8.39
N PRO A 194 13.83 -6.88 -8.68
CA PRO A 194 14.27 -7.79 -7.64
C PRO A 194 15.62 -7.35 -7.06
N ALA A 195 15.88 -7.67 -5.80
CA ALA A 195 17.08 -7.23 -5.07
C ALA A 195 18.39 -7.66 -5.72
N ASN A 196 18.42 -8.82 -6.38
CA ASN A 196 19.61 -9.30 -7.11
C ASN A 196 19.96 -8.42 -8.34
N VAL A 197 19.05 -7.55 -8.77
CA VAL A 197 19.27 -6.55 -9.82
C VAL A 197 19.41 -5.15 -9.20
N CYS A 198 18.47 -4.77 -8.33
CA CYS A 198 18.41 -3.44 -7.72
C CYS A 198 19.34 -3.30 -6.51
N THR A 199 20.64 -3.53 -6.69
CA THR A 199 21.67 -3.44 -5.65
C THR A 199 22.05 -1.99 -5.30
N PRO A 200 22.83 -1.72 -4.23
CA PRO A 200 23.29 -0.37 -3.92
C PRO A 200 24.09 0.28 -5.07
N ILE A 201 24.86 -0.55 -5.80
CA ILE A 201 25.59 -0.13 -7.00
C ILE A 201 24.60 0.28 -8.10
N TYR A 202 23.57 -0.53 -8.34
CA TYR A 202 22.55 -0.23 -9.35
C TYR A 202 21.84 1.09 -9.06
N LEU A 203 21.48 1.38 -7.80
CA LEU A 203 20.89 2.69 -7.44
C LEU A 203 21.82 3.86 -7.79
N ALA A 204 23.13 3.71 -7.54
CA ALA A 204 24.11 4.72 -7.91
C ALA A 204 24.23 4.90 -9.43
N GLU A 205 24.13 3.82 -10.20
CA GLU A 205 24.10 3.87 -11.67
C GLU A 205 22.85 4.57 -12.20
N GLN A 206 21.67 4.29 -11.62
CA GLN A 206 20.42 4.95 -11.99
C GLN A 206 20.44 6.45 -11.69
N ALA A 207 21.01 6.85 -10.55
CA ALA A 207 21.23 8.26 -10.24
C ALA A 207 22.16 8.93 -11.28
N ARG A 208 23.28 8.30 -11.65
CA ARG A 208 24.18 8.81 -12.71
C ARG A 208 23.48 8.89 -14.07
N ALA A 209 22.65 7.90 -14.42
CA ALA A 209 21.86 7.91 -15.65
C ALA A 209 20.86 9.06 -15.66
N LEU A 210 20.25 9.39 -14.52
CA LEU A 210 19.36 10.53 -14.38
C LEU A 210 20.11 11.86 -14.63
N ALA A 211 21.30 12.04 -14.08
CA ALA A 211 22.14 13.22 -14.34
C ALA A 211 22.50 13.40 -15.82
N LYS A 212 22.73 12.30 -16.54
CA LYS A 212 22.97 12.34 -18.01
C LYS A 212 21.73 12.82 -18.78
N ARG A 213 20.52 12.50 -18.30
CA ARG A 213 19.26 12.94 -18.91
C ARG A 213 18.90 14.39 -18.59
N HIS A 214 19.34 14.89 -17.44
CA HIS A 214 19.02 16.23 -16.96
C HIS A 214 20.28 17.02 -16.63
N GLY A 215 20.67 17.95 -17.50
CA GLY A 215 21.87 18.77 -17.30
C GLY A 215 21.88 19.67 -16.05
N SER A 216 20.72 19.88 -15.40
CA SER A 216 20.63 20.62 -14.13
C SER A 216 20.97 19.78 -12.90
N LEU A 217 21.13 18.45 -13.06
CA LEU A 217 21.36 17.52 -11.98
C LEU A 217 22.82 17.05 -11.96
N ARG A 218 23.49 17.23 -10.82
CA ARG A 218 24.83 16.69 -10.56
C ARG A 218 24.72 15.49 -9.63
N VAL A 219 25.53 14.46 -9.87
CA VAL A 219 25.54 13.26 -9.03
C VAL A 219 26.95 12.92 -8.58
N GLN A 220 27.12 12.79 -7.27
CA GLN A 220 28.30 12.24 -6.62
C GLN A 220 27.93 10.93 -5.96
N VAL A 221 28.82 9.94 -6.05
CA VAL A 221 28.64 8.64 -5.41
C VAL A 221 29.88 8.35 -4.59
N LEU A 222 29.69 8.15 -3.29
CA LEU A 222 30.72 7.67 -2.38
C LEU A 222 30.68 6.14 -2.38
N ASP A 223 31.82 5.53 -2.69
CA ASP A 223 32.06 4.11 -2.48
C ASP A 223 32.37 3.81 -1.00
N GLU A 224 32.56 2.54 -0.65
CA GLU A 224 32.81 2.13 0.74
C GLU A 224 34.04 2.84 1.35
N ALA A 225 35.12 3.03 0.57
CA ALA A 225 36.31 3.71 1.05
C ALA A 225 36.04 5.19 1.35
N ALA A 226 35.25 5.86 0.50
CA ALA A 226 34.82 7.23 0.72
C ALA A 226 33.85 7.34 1.92
N ILE A 227 32.90 6.42 2.05
CA ILE A 227 31.99 6.31 3.21
C ILE A 227 32.78 6.17 4.52
N ARG A 228 33.85 5.36 4.53
CA ARG A 228 34.74 5.21 5.68
C ARG A 228 35.50 6.50 6.01
N ARG A 229 35.95 7.26 5.00
CA ARG A 229 36.55 8.59 5.22
C ARG A 229 35.56 9.59 5.78
N GLU A 230 34.28 9.46 5.42
CA GLU A 230 33.17 10.24 5.99
C GLU A 230 32.73 9.77 7.39
N LYS A 231 33.39 8.74 7.94
CA LYS A 231 33.13 8.19 9.28
C LYS A 231 31.69 7.73 9.49
N MET A 232 31.02 7.29 8.43
CA MET A 232 29.64 6.78 8.48
C MET A 232 29.61 5.36 9.07
N GLY A 233 29.93 5.25 10.37
CA GLY A 233 30.12 3.96 11.03
C GLY A 233 28.82 3.19 11.25
N CYS A 234 27.67 3.87 11.40
CA CYS A 234 26.38 3.20 11.48
C CYS A 234 26.00 2.59 10.12
N LEU A 235 26.22 3.31 9.01
CA LEU A 235 26.02 2.80 7.66
C LEU A 235 26.91 1.59 7.37
N LEU A 236 28.20 1.68 7.71
CA LEU A 236 29.16 0.58 7.53
C LEU A 236 28.81 -0.65 8.38
N ALA A 237 28.32 -0.45 9.61
CA ALA A 237 27.88 -1.53 10.49
C ALA A 237 26.71 -2.32 9.89
N VAL A 238 25.78 -1.67 9.20
CA VAL A 238 24.70 -2.37 8.49
C VAL A 238 25.22 -3.13 7.27
N ALA A 239 26.10 -2.49 6.48
CA ALA A 239 26.53 -3.04 5.19
C ALA A 239 27.51 -4.22 5.27
N GLN A 240 28.27 -4.35 6.37
CA GLN A 240 29.39 -5.31 6.47
C GLN A 240 29.00 -6.80 6.35
N GLY A 241 27.72 -7.15 6.51
CA GLY A 241 27.22 -8.51 6.33
C GLY A 241 27.06 -8.93 4.87
N SER A 242 26.91 -7.98 3.95
CA SER A 242 26.67 -8.27 2.52
C SER A 242 27.97 -8.29 1.69
N HIS A 243 27.94 -9.03 0.58
CA HIS A 243 28.94 -8.93 -0.49
C HIS A 243 28.67 -7.77 -1.46
N GLN A 244 27.47 -7.19 -1.45
CA GLN A 244 27.14 -5.98 -2.20
C GLN A 244 27.65 -4.76 -1.42
N PRO A 245 28.67 -4.04 -1.92
CA PRO A 245 29.26 -2.94 -1.17
C PRO A 245 28.30 -1.75 -1.10
N PRO A 246 28.30 -0.98 0.01
CA PRO A 246 27.40 0.14 0.19
C PRO A 246 27.70 1.29 -0.78
N ARG A 247 26.70 2.14 -1.02
CA ARG A 247 26.85 3.39 -1.77
C ARG A 247 26.15 4.52 -1.02
N PHE A 248 26.78 5.68 -0.99
CA PHE A 248 26.12 6.90 -0.56
C PHE A 248 26.02 7.85 -1.74
N ILE A 249 24.80 8.17 -2.16
CA ILE A 249 24.53 8.88 -3.40
C ILE A 249 24.04 10.29 -3.05
N VAL A 250 24.65 11.28 -3.68
CA VAL A 250 24.29 12.70 -3.55
C VAL A 250 23.84 13.18 -4.93
N LEU A 251 22.58 13.57 -5.03
CA LEU A 251 22.00 14.20 -6.22
C LEU A 251 21.77 15.69 -5.91
N GLU A 252 22.30 16.61 -6.70
CA GLU A 252 22.12 18.05 -6.48
C GLU A 252 21.52 18.69 -7.72
N HIS A 253 20.34 19.30 -7.57
CA HIS A 253 19.72 20.18 -8.57
C HIS A 253 19.92 21.64 -8.17
N ARG A 254 20.37 22.47 -9.12
CA ARG A 254 20.53 23.92 -8.94
C ARG A 254 19.73 24.67 -10.00
N GLY A 255 18.48 25.02 -9.68
CA GLY A 255 17.62 25.79 -10.58
C GLY A 255 17.51 27.28 -10.28
N GLY A 256 17.93 27.72 -9.09
CA GLY A 256 17.89 29.12 -8.66
C GLY A 256 19.20 29.88 -8.92
N LYS A 257 19.14 31.21 -8.87
CA LYS A 257 20.35 32.09 -8.92
C LYS A 257 21.13 32.12 -7.61
N SER A 258 20.55 31.65 -6.51
CA SER A 258 21.13 31.70 -5.17
C SER A 258 21.44 30.29 -4.67
N ASP A 259 22.67 30.11 -4.18
CA ASP A 259 23.12 28.88 -3.52
C ASP A 259 22.73 28.82 -2.03
N LYS A 260 22.10 29.86 -1.47
CA LYS A 260 22.05 30.11 -0.01
C LYS A 260 21.06 29.28 0.80
N SER A 261 20.07 28.63 0.17
CA SER A 261 19.06 27.84 0.88
C SER A 261 18.74 26.58 0.08
N SER A 262 18.96 25.42 0.70
CA SER A 262 18.69 24.12 0.09
C SER A 262 17.56 23.39 0.81
N ILE A 263 16.78 22.63 0.04
CA ILE A 263 15.90 21.58 0.60
C ILE A 263 16.67 20.27 0.45
N VAL A 264 16.87 19.53 1.54
CA VAL A 264 17.52 18.22 1.52
C VAL A 264 16.47 17.13 1.71
N LEU A 265 16.42 16.19 0.78
CA LEU A 265 15.61 14.98 0.85
C LEU A 265 16.53 13.79 1.13
N VAL A 266 16.22 12.97 2.14
CA VAL A 266 17.06 11.83 2.55
C VAL A 266 16.27 10.53 2.41
N GLY A 267 16.78 9.54 1.70
CA GLY A 267 16.06 8.30 1.41
C GLY A 267 16.74 7.08 2.02
N LYS A 268 15.97 6.24 2.74
CA LYS A 268 16.39 4.88 3.15
C LYS A 268 16.57 4.01 1.90
N GLY A 269 17.78 3.48 1.71
CA GLY A 269 18.15 2.66 0.54
C GLY A 269 18.56 1.23 0.90
N VAL A 270 17.83 0.54 1.76
CA VAL A 270 18.10 -0.88 2.05
C VAL A 270 17.55 -1.72 0.89
N THR A 271 18.42 -2.16 -0.02
CA THR A 271 18.00 -2.81 -1.27
C THR A 271 17.42 -4.20 -1.08
N PHE A 272 17.79 -4.83 0.03
CA PHE A 272 17.13 -6.00 0.57
C PHE A 272 17.39 -6.05 2.07
N ASP A 273 16.37 -6.40 2.83
CA ASP A 273 16.43 -6.48 4.29
C ASP A 273 16.02 -7.86 4.77
N THR A 274 17.01 -8.67 5.17
CA THR A 274 16.75 -9.93 5.86
C THR A 274 16.53 -9.73 7.36
N GLY A 275 16.81 -8.53 7.88
CA GLY A 275 16.99 -8.23 9.29
C GLY A 275 18.38 -8.51 9.85
N GLY A 276 19.33 -8.95 9.02
CA GLY A 276 20.68 -9.32 9.48
C GLY A 276 20.67 -10.55 10.40
N ILE A 277 21.37 -10.48 11.54
CA ILE A 277 21.39 -11.56 12.54
C ILE A 277 20.04 -11.70 13.26
N SER A 278 19.34 -10.60 13.50
CA SER A 278 17.93 -10.55 13.89
C SER A 278 17.03 -10.89 12.70
N LEU A 279 17.19 -12.10 12.17
CA LEU A 279 16.60 -12.54 10.91
C LEU A 279 15.06 -12.48 10.95
N LYS A 280 14.45 -11.88 9.93
CA LYS A 280 13.00 -11.88 9.73
C LYS A 280 12.47 -13.28 9.47
N ASP A 281 11.19 -13.49 9.77
CA ASP A 281 10.51 -14.72 9.39
C ASP A 281 10.42 -14.86 7.85
N PRO A 282 10.45 -16.10 7.30
CA PRO A 282 10.40 -16.32 5.86
C PRO A 282 9.20 -15.74 5.11
N PRO A 283 7.96 -15.76 5.63
CA PRO A 283 6.80 -15.22 4.93
C PRO A 283 6.95 -13.73 4.60
N ALA A 284 6.67 -13.34 3.35
CA ALA A 284 6.77 -11.97 2.84
C ALA A 284 8.18 -11.34 2.88
N MET A 285 9.24 -12.11 3.18
CA MET A 285 10.62 -11.60 3.08
C MET A 285 10.96 -11.15 1.64
N ASP A 286 10.28 -11.70 0.62
CA ASP A 286 10.42 -11.24 -0.77
C ASP A 286 9.94 -9.79 -0.99
N GLU A 287 9.03 -9.29 -0.14
CA GLU A 287 8.58 -7.90 -0.14
C GLU A 287 9.65 -6.95 0.41
N MET A 288 10.69 -7.45 1.10
CA MET A 288 11.79 -6.62 1.61
C MET A 288 12.70 -6.05 0.52
N LYS A 289 12.49 -6.42 -0.75
CA LYS A 289 13.04 -5.64 -1.88
C LYS A 289 12.49 -4.21 -1.95
N PHE A 290 11.32 -3.96 -1.34
CA PHE A 290 10.70 -2.64 -1.28
C PHE A 290 11.32 -1.75 -0.19
N ASP A 291 12.27 -2.25 0.59
CA ASP A 291 12.84 -1.52 1.73
C ASP A 291 13.82 -0.39 1.34
N MET A 292 13.98 -0.21 0.03
CA MET A 292 14.66 0.92 -0.62
C MET A 292 13.68 1.95 -1.20
N SER A 293 12.38 1.84 -0.93
CA SER A 293 11.36 2.71 -1.52
C SER A 293 11.52 4.17 -1.13
N GLY A 294 12.10 4.46 0.04
CA GLY A 294 12.50 5.82 0.44
C GLY A 294 13.55 6.41 -0.51
N ALA A 295 14.60 5.66 -0.81
CA ALA A 295 15.61 6.03 -1.81
C ALA A 295 15.01 6.20 -3.21
N ALA A 296 14.11 5.29 -3.62
CA ALA A 296 13.41 5.38 -4.89
C ALA A 296 12.56 6.67 -4.98
N ALA A 297 11.87 7.04 -3.90
CA ALA A 297 11.08 8.27 -3.82
C ALA A 297 11.96 9.53 -3.90
N VAL A 298 13.13 9.53 -3.26
CA VAL A 298 14.10 10.65 -3.37
C VAL A 298 14.65 10.77 -4.78
N ILE A 299 15.09 9.66 -5.41
CA ILE A 299 15.59 9.68 -6.80
C ILE A 299 14.49 10.16 -7.77
N ALA A 300 13.25 9.69 -7.59
CA ALA A 300 12.10 10.14 -8.37
C ALA A 300 11.79 11.63 -8.16
N SER A 301 11.84 12.11 -6.92
CA SER A 301 11.64 13.53 -6.59
C SER A 301 12.70 14.40 -7.26
N MET A 302 13.96 13.96 -7.25
CA MET A 302 15.05 14.66 -7.97
C MET A 302 14.84 14.67 -9.48
N SER A 303 14.30 13.60 -10.06
CA SER A 303 13.89 13.57 -11.48
C SER A 303 12.78 14.59 -11.77
N LEU A 304 11.76 14.67 -10.90
CA LEU A 304 10.65 15.61 -11.04
C LEU A 304 11.14 17.06 -10.98
N VAL A 305 11.94 17.38 -9.97
CA VAL A 305 12.52 18.72 -9.77
C VAL A 305 13.33 19.15 -10.99
N ALA A 306 14.15 18.25 -11.55
CA ALA A 306 14.95 18.52 -12.72
C ALA A 306 14.11 18.64 -14.01
N GLN A 307 13.08 17.80 -14.17
CA GLN A 307 12.16 17.84 -15.31
C GLN A 307 11.34 19.14 -15.35
N LEU A 308 10.82 19.57 -14.19
CA LEU A 308 10.09 20.84 -14.06
C LEU A 308 11.00 22.07 -14.00
N ARG A 309 12.33 21.85 -13.94
CA ARG A 309 13.34 22.91 -13.81
C ARG A 309 13.01 23.87 -12.67
N LEU A 310 12.59 23.33 -11.52
CA LEU A 310 12.14 24.17 -10.41
C LEU A 310 13.25 25.15 -10.01
N PRO A 311 12.91 26.42 -9.71
CA PRO A 311 13.89 27.47 -9.40
C PRO A 311 14.43 27.35 -7.96
N LEU A 312 14.73 26.13 -7.52
CA LEU A 312 15.14 25.77 -6.17
C LEU A 312 16.49 25.05 -6.21
N ARG A 313 17.21 25.10 -5.08
CA ARG A 313 18.34 24.19 -4.83
C ARG A 313 17.81 23.01 -4.01
N VAL A 314 17.84 21.82 -4.59
CA VAL A 314 17.37 20.59 -3.94
C VAL A 314 18.49 19.57 -3.95
N VAL A 315 18.71 18.93 -2.80
CA VAL A 315 19.73 17.88 -2.64
C VAL A 315 19.03 16.60 -2.21
N GLY A 316 19.17 15.54 -3.01
CA GLY A 316 18.78 14.18 -2.64
C GLY A 316 19.97 13.41 -2.07
N LEU A 317 19.83 12.86 -0.88
CA LEU A 317 20.79 11.96 -0.26
C LEU A 317 20.18 10.56 -0.19
N VAL A 318 20.92 9.55 -0.61
CA VAL A 318 20.51 8.14 -0.51
C VAL A 318 21.61 7.36 0.17
N ALA A 319 21.30 6.79 1.34
CA ALA A 319 22.14 5.82 2.02
C ALA A 319 21.74 4.42 1.53
N ALA A 320 22.54 3.82 0.65
CA ALA A 320 22.23 2.54 0.03
C ALA A 320 23.10 1.41 0.57
N VAL A 321 22.45 0.37 1.10
CA VAL A 321 23.07 -0.82 1.70
C VAL A 321 22.24 -2.06 1.35
N GLU A 322 22.78 -3.25 1.62
CA GLU A 322 22.02 -4.49 1.67
C GLU A 322 22.23 -5.11 3.07
N ASN A 323 21.16 -5.41 3.80
CA ASN A 323 21.24 -5.94 5.17
C ASN A 323 21.12 -7.47 5.13
N MET A 324 22.24 -8.16 5.36
CA MET A 324 22.37 -9.62 5.18
C MET A 324 22.96 -10.27 6.44
N PRO A 325 22.56 -11.50 6.80
CA PRO A 325 23.27 -12.27 7.81
C PRO A 325 24.61 -12.74 7.22
N GLY A 326 25.61 -12.94 8.07
CA GLY A 326 26.89 -13.47 7.64
C GLY A 326 27.94 -13.43 8.74
N GLY A 327 29.07 -14.09 8.53
CA GLY A 327 30.16 -14.14 9.52
C GLY A 327 30.80 -12.78 9.85
N LYS A 328 30.51 -11.74 9.07
CA LYS A 328 30.93 -10.36 9.29
C LYS A 328 29.77 -9.43 9.66
N ALA A 329 28.55 -9.92 9.73
CA ALA A 329 27.38 -9.10 10.01
C ALA A 329 27.48 -8.48 11.42
N VAL A 330 26.89 -7.30 11.56
CA VAL A 330 26.66 -6.71 12.88
C VAL A 330 25.76 -7.63 13.71
N LYS A 331 25.98 -7.65 15.02
CA LYS A 331 25.27 -8.52 15.97
C LYS A 331 24.52 -7.66 16.99
N PRO A 332 23.40 -8.15 17.55
CA PRO A 332 22.82 -7.58 18.76
C PRO A 332 23.87 -7.40 19.87
N GLY A 333 23.94 -6.20 20.45
CA GLY A 333 24.91 -5.79 21.46
C GLY A 333 26.17 -5.11 20.92
N ASP A 334 26.41 -5.12 19.60
CA ASP A 334 27.51 -4.34 19.02
C ASP A 334 27.23 -2.82 19.18
N ILE A 335 28.29 -2.03 19.38
CA ILE A 335 28.21 -0.56 19.45
C ILE A 335 28.86 0.03 18.21
N ALA A 336 28.12 0.86 17.48
CA ALA A 336 28.62 1.60 16.32
C ALA A 336 28.81 3.08 16.64
N THR A 337 29.87 3.69 16.12
CA THR A 337 30.07 5.16 16.19
C THR A 337 29.56 5.79 14.90
N SER A 338 28.54 6.63 15.01
CA SER A 338 27.99 7.40 13.88
C SER A 338 28.95 8.47 13.36
N ALA A 339 28.68 9.02 12.18
CA ALA A 339 29.39 10.16 11.60
C ALA A 339 29.33 11.41 12.50
N SER A 340 28.31 11.50 13.37
CA SER A 340 28.19 12.57 14.36
C SER A 340 29.12 12.42 15.57
N GLY A 341 29.76 11.25 15.73
CA GLY A 341 30.55 10.89 16.90
C GLY A 341 29.74 10.21 18.02
N GLN A 342 28.40 10.29 17.97
CA GLN A 342 27.53 9.58 18.91
C GLN A 342 27.63 8.07 18.72
N THR A 343 27.64 7.33 19.83
CA THR A 343 27.70 5.87 19.90
C THR A 343 26.29 5.28 20.03
N VAL A 344 26.02 4.22 19.27
CA VAL A 344 24.72 3.55 19.20
C VAL A 344 24.88 2.09 19.53
N GLU A 345 24.21 1.62 20.57
CA GLU A 345 24.08 0.19 20.87
C GLU A 345 23.02 -0.42 19.95
N ILE A 346 23.42 -1.42 19.17
CA ILE A 346 22.55 -2.08 18.18
C ILE A 346 21.95 -3.31 18.87
N LEU A 347 20.74 -3.18 19.40
CA LEU A 347 20.04 -4.27 20.09
C LEU A 347 19.24 -5.16 19.13
N ASN A 348 18.85 -4.63 17.96
CA ASN A 348 18.18 -5.38 16.91
C ASN A 348 18.71 -4.95 15.54
N THR A 349 19.21 -5.90 14.76
CA THR A 349 19.82 -5.64 13.44
C THR A 349 18.78 -5.49 12.31
N ASP A 350 17.50 -5.72 12.61
CA ASP A 350 16.32 -5.42 11.78
C ASP A 350 15.80 -3.98 11.97
N ALA A 351 16.48 -3.21 12.82
CA ALA A 351 16.30 -1.78 12.97
C ALA A 351 17.48 -1.02 12.33
N GLU A 352 17.84 -1.43 11.11
CA GLU A 352 18.98 -0.97 10.32
C GLU A 352 18.71 0.35 9.58
N GLY A 353 17.48 0.57 9.11
CA GLY A 353 17.13 1.74 8.32
C GLY A 353 17.43 3.05 9.04
N ARG A 354 17.18 3.10 10.35
CA ARG A 354 17.50 4.29 11.16
C ARG A 354 19.00 4.50 11.34
N LEU A 355 19.80 3.43 11.35
CA LEU A 355 21.27 3.48 11.46
C LEU A 355 21.90 4.09 10.20
N ILE A 356 21.42 3.72 9.01
CA ILE A 356 21.97 4.31 7.78
C ILE A 356 21.50 5.75 7.57
N LEU A 357 20.29 6.08 8.05
CA LEU A 357 19.73 7.43 7.99
C LEU A 357 20.40 8.38 8.97
N SER A 358 20.86 7.93 10.14
CA SER A 358 21.55 8.81 11.10
C SER A 358 22.79 9.46 10.50
N ASP A 359 23.61 8.67 9.82
CA ASP A 359 24.81 9.15 9.11
C ASP A 359 24.44 10.06 7.94
N ALA A 360 23.35 9.76 7.23
CA ALA A 360 22.86 10.58 6.13
C ALA A 360 22.31 11.95 6.59
N LEU A 361 21.56 11.98 7.68
CA LEU A 361 21.04 13.19 8.33
C LEU A 361 22.20 14.05 8.85
N HIS A 362 23.24 13.44 9.43
CA HIS A 362 24.44 14.16 9.80
C HIS A 362 25.14 14.78 8.58
N TYR A 363 25.26 14.03 7.48
CA TYR A 363 25.86 14.51 6.22
C TYR A 363 25.08 15.69 5.61
N ALA A 364 23.75 15.71 5.76
CA ALA A 364 22.87 16.77 5.24
C ALA A 364 23.25 18.19 5.71
N ARG A 365 23.86 18.31 6.89
CA ARG A 365 24.25 19.59 7.51
C ARG A 365 25.20 20.41 6.63
N ARG A 366 26.00 19.75 5.79
CA ARG A 366 26.97 20.38 4.86
C ARG A 366 26.31 21.27 3.81
N PHE A 367 25.02 21.08 3.56
CA PHE A 367 24.28 21.83 2.56
C PHE A 367 23.57 23.06 3.13
N HIS A 368 23.71 23.33 4.43
CA HIS A 368 23.03 24.42 5.14
C HIS A 368 21.54 24.50 4.79
N PRO A 369 20.78 23.42 5.03
CA PRO A 369 19.42 23.30 4.55
C PRO A 369 18.46 24.24 5.26
N ALA A 370 17.49 24.78 4.52
CA ALA A 370 16.31 25.40 5.12
C ALA A 370 15.29 24.37 5.60
N ALA A 371 15.31 23.16 5.03
CA ALA A 371 14.50 22.03 5.48
C ALA A 371 15.19 20.71 5.12
N VAL A 372 15.05 19.71 6.00
CA VAL A 372 15.47 18.33 5.78
C VAL A 372 14.25 17.43 5.93
N VAL A 373 13.97 16.61 4.91
CA VAL A 373 12.89 15.62 4.98
C VAL A 373 13.49 14.26 4.67
N ASP A 374 13.47 13.34 5.63
CA ASP A 374 13.80 11.95 5.35
C ASP A 374 12.55 11.10 5.07
N VAL A 375 12.70 10.11 4.20
CA VAL A 375 11.64 9.24 3.70
C VAL A 375 12.11 7.80 3.81
N ALA A 376 11.37 6.96 4.54
CA ALA A 376 11.79 5.60 4.83
C ALA A 376 10.62 4.64 5.03
N THR A 377 10.76 3.43 4.51
CA THR A 377 9.97 2.27 4.94
C THR A 377 10.52 1.81 6.29
N LEU A 378 10.20 2.53 7.37
CA LEU A 378 10.99 2.43 8.60
C LEU A 378 10.43 1.44 9.60
N THR A 379 9.11 1.43 9.81
CA THR A 379 8.54 0.62 10.89
C THR A 379 7.24 -0.09 10.51
N GLY A 380 7.14 -1.37 10.87
CA GLY A 380 5.86 -2.09 10.89
C GLY A 380 4.86 -1.45 11.85
N ALA A 381 5.34 -0.78 12.91
CA ALA A 381 4.51 -0.04 13.86
C ALA A 381 3.71 1.10 13.21
N CYS A 382 4.28 1.79 12.20
CA CYS A 382 3.54 2.81 11.46
C CYS A 382 2.39 2.18 10.64
N VAL A 383 2.60 1.00 10.06
CA VAL A 383 1.55 0.24 9.35
C VAL A 383 0.42 -0.14 10.30
N VAL A 384 0.74 -0.62 11.51
CA VAL A 384 -0.26 -0.93 12.54
C VAL A 384 -1.05 0.31 12.95
N ALA A 385 -0.40 1.48 13.06
CA ALA A 385 -1.03 2.71 13.51
C ALA A 385 -1.90 3.39 12.44
N LEU A 386 -1.45 3.42 11.17
CA LEU A 386 -2.03 4.26 10.11
C LEU A 386 -2.51 3.47 8.88
N GLY A 387 -2.29 2.16 8.86
CA GLY A 387 -2.63 1.27 7.75
C GLY A 387 -1.88 1.61 6.47
N HIS A 388 -2.52 1.35 5.33
CA HIS A 388 -1.95 1.57 4.00
C HIS A 388 -2.42 2.86 3.31
N HIS A 389 -2.97 3.80 4.10
CA HIS A 389 -3.66 4.99 3.57
C HIS A 389 -2.96 6.31 3.89
N HIS A 390 -2.25 6.38 5.02
CA HIS A 390 -1.52 7.56 5.44
C HIS A 390 -0.08 7.19 5.75
N SER A 391 0.86 8.01 5.27
CA SER A 391 2.24 7.98 5.76
C SER A 391 2.30 8.63 7.16
N GLY A 392 3.16 8.13 8.05
CA GLY A 392 3.42 8.80 9.31
C GLY A 392 4.34 10.01 9.12
N VAL A 393 4.02 11.15 9.73
CA VAL A 393 4.94 12.30 9.78
C VAL A 393 5.27 12.68 11.22
N MET A 394 6.56 12.84 11.52
CA MET A 394 7.09 13.34 12.79
C MET A 394 8.19 14.36 12.48
N GLY A 395 8.58 15.21 13.43
CA GLY A 395 9.62 16.19 13.17
C GLY A 395 9.89 17.13 14.34
N THR A 396 10.79 18.08 14.13
CA THR A 396 11.19 19.10 15.11
C THR A 396 10.70 20.50 14.76
N ASP A 397 10.05 20.67 13.60
CA ASP A 397 9.52 21.96 13.13
C ASP A 397 8.05 21.81 12.70
N ASP A 398 7.14 22.37 13.50
CA ASP A 398 5.69 22.27 13.27
C ASP A 398 5.24 22.90 11.95
N ALA A 399 5.92 23.94 11.47
CA ALA A 399 5.57 24.60 10.22
C ALA A 399 5.87 23.66 9.04
N LEU A 400 7.05 23.04 9.01
CA LEU A 400 7.43 22.04 8.01
C LEU A 400 6.46 20.85 8.01
N ILE A 401 6.08 20.34 9.19
CA ILE A 401 5.13 19.21 9.29
C ILE A 401 3.77 19.59 8.69
N ARG A 402 3.23 20.78 9.02
CA ARG A 402 1.97 21.25 8.43
C ARG A 402 2.06 21.41 6.93
N GLU A 403 3.15 21.99 6.41
CA GLU A 403 3.37 22.14 4.97
C GLU A 403 3.35 20.78 4.25
N LEU A 404 3.96 19.73 4.84
CA LEU A 404 3.96 18.38 4.29
C LEU A 404 2.56 17.75 4.28
N ILE A 405 1.79 17.91 5.37
CA ILE A 405 0.42 17.40 5.46
C ILE A 405 -0.47 18.07 4.41
N GLU A 406 -0.41 19.40 4.30
CA GLU A 406 -1.17 20.17 3.32
C GLU A 406 -0.76 19.84 1.87
N ALA A 407 0.54 19.60 1.63
CA ALA A 407 1.01 19.10 0.34
C ALA A 407 0.41 17.73 0.02
N GLY A 408 0.37 16.81 0.98
CA GLY A 408 -0.23 15.49 0.81
C GLY A 408 -1.72 15.52 0.50
N VAL A 409 -2.49 16.39 1.17
CA VAL A 409 -3.92 16.60 0.87
C VAL A 409 -4.14 17.14 -0.54
N ARG A 410 -3.33 18.13 -0.96
CA ARG A 410 -3.39 18.67 -2.33
C ARG A 410 -2.95 17.65 -3.38
N ALA A 411 -2.09 16.71 -3.03
CA ALA A 411 -1.54 15.68 -3.94
C ALA A 411 -2.37 14.38 -4.00
N ASP A 412 -3.36 14.20 -3.13
CA ASP A 412 -4.00 12.88 -2.89
C ASP A 412 -3.01 11.80 -2.40
N ASP A 413 -2.00 12.21 -1.63
CA ASP A 413 -0.99 11.32 -1.05
C ASP A 413 -0.73 11.75 0.40
N ARG A 414 -1.62 11.33 1.29
CA ARG A 414 -1.79 11.93 2.61
C ARG A 414 -0.76 11.43 3.62
N ALA A 415 -0.39 12.32 4.53
CA ALA A 415 0.35 11.99 5.74
C ALA A 415 -0.48 12.36 6.99
N TRP A 416 -0.17 11.74 8.13
CA TRP A 416 -0.77 12.03 9.41
C TRP A 416 0.31 12.18 10.48
N GLN A 417 0.21 13.21 11.32
CA GLN A 417 1.22 13.50 12.33
C GLN A 417 1.12 12.51 13.50
N LEU A 418 2.27 11.96 13.90
CA LEU A 418 2.44 11.27 15.17
C LEU A 418 3.25 12.17 16.13
N PRO A 419 3.03 12.08 17.45
CA PRO A 419 3.75 12.90 18.41
C PRO A 419 5.24 12.53 18.47
N LEU A 420 6.07 13.49 18.87
CA LEU A 420 7.49 13.28 19.15
C LEU A 420 7.88 14.03 20.42
N THR A 421 7.75 13.36 21.57
CA THR A 421 7.99 13.95 22.90
C THR A 421 9.18 13.28 23.60
N GLU A 422 9.68 13.90 24.67
CA GLU A 422 10.90 13.48 25.36
C GLU A 422 10.80 12.08 25.97
N GLU A 423 9.61 11.67 26.43
CA GLU A 423 9.37 10.36 27.05
C GLU A 423 9.70 9.20 26.10
N TYR A 424 9.49 9.38 24.79
CA TYR A 424 9.88 8.38 23.79
C TYR A 424 11.39 8.36 23.54
N ALA A 425 12.07 9.49 23.72
CA ALA A 425 13.53 9.54 23.61
C ALA A 425 14.20 8.86 24.81
N GLU A 426 13.57 8.86 25.99
CA GLU A 426 14.07 8.15 27.17
C GLU A 426 14.04 6.62 27.01
N GLN A 427 13.11 6.09 26.21
CA GLN A 427 13.05 4.65 25.91
C GLN A 427 14.27 4.14 25.16
N LEU A 428 15.06 5.03 24.54
CA LEU A 428 16.28 4.71 23.82
C LEU A 428 17.53 4.70 24.72
N LYS A 429 17.40 4.85 26.05
CA LYS A 429 18.57 4.84 26.96
C LYS A 429 19.32 3.50 26.83
N SER A 430 20.65 3.58 26.77
CA SER A 430 21.57 2.45 26.81
C SER A 430 22.45 2.55 28.05
N ASN A 431 22.87 1.41 28.59
CA ASN A 431 23.85 1.36 29.68
C ASN A 431 25.31 1.41 29.17
N PHE A 432 25.52 1.25 27.86
CA PHE A 432 26.84 1.00 27.28
C PHE A 432 27.23 1.99 26.17
N ALA A 433 26.24 2.64 25.54
CA ALA A 433 26.42 3.65 24.50
C ALA A 433 25.60 4.91 24.85
N ASP A 434 25.71 5.96 24.03
CA ASP A 434 24.91 7.17 24.24
C ASP A 434 23.40 6.87 24.17
N PHE A 435 22.99 5.91 23.34
CA PHE A 435 21.63 5.37 23.25
C PHE A 435 21.59 4.05 22.46
N ALA A 436 20.48 3.33 22.58
CA ALA A 436 20.16 2.12 21.82
C ALA A 436 19.41 2.45 20.52
N ASN A 437 19.48 1.55 19.53
CA ASN A 437 18.77 1.72 18.26
C ASN A 437 17.26 1.41 18.33
N ILE A 438 16.77 0.76 19.39
CA ILE A 438 15.34 0.46 19.60
C ILE A 438 14.89 0.87 21.00
N GLY A 439 13.59 1.19 21.14
CA GLY A 439 12.97 1.65 22.40
C GLY A 439 11.92 0.70 22.97
N GLY A 440 11.93 -0.58 22.57
CA GLY A 440 10.86 -1.52 22.89
C GLY A 440 9.79 -1.63 21.79
N ARG A 441 8.69 -2.34 22.11
CA ARG A 441 7.63 -2.68 21.15
C ARG A 441 6.62 -1.54 21.01
N GLU A 442 6.23 -0.96 22.13
CA GLU A 442 5.24 0.11 22.23
C GLU A 442 5.79 1.40 21.63
N GLY A 443 4.97 2.11 20.84
CA GLY A 443 5.40 3.37 20.22
C GLY A 443 6.55 3.24 19.20
N GLY A 444 6.75 2.06 18.61
CA GLY A 444 7.91 1.77 17.74
C GLY A 444 8.15 2.75 16.58
N ALA A 445 7.09 3.33 16.00
CA ALA A 445 7.21 4.37 14.97
C ALA A 445 7.77 5.69 15.55
N ILE A 446 7.29 6.07 16.73
CA ILE A 446 7.69 7.30 17.42
C ILE A 446 9.11 7.18 17.96
N THR A 447 9.48 6.05 18.57
CA THR A 447 10.85 5.83 19.05
C THR A 447 11.86 5.73 17.91
N ALA A 448 11.46 5.24 16.74
CA ALA A 448 12.28 5.31 15.53
C ALA A 448 12.54 6.75 15.07
N ALA A 449 11.50 7.60 15.06
CA ALA A 449 11.66 9.02 14.78
C ALA A 449 12.49 9.74 15.87
N ALA A 450 12.32 9.37 17.15
CA ALA A 450 13.11 9.91 18.25
C ALA A 450 14.60 9.56 18.11
N PHE A 451 14.91 8.36 17.62
CA PHE A 451 16.28 7.98 17.27
C PHE A 451 16.84 8.89 16.17
N LEU A 452 16.09 9.10 15.07
CA LEU A 452 16.52 9.98 13.98
C LEU A 452 16.70 11.43 14.44
N GLY A 453 15.82 11.92 15.31
CA GLY A 453 15.88 13.28 15.88
C GLY A 453 17.17 13.59 16.63
N LYS A 454 17.88 12.58 17.16
CA LYS A 454 19.20 12.75 17.80
C LYS A 454 20.31 13.18 16.82
N PHE A 455 20.06 13.15 15.52
CA PHE A 455 21.01 13.53 14.47
C PHE A 455 20.62 14.81 13.72
N THR A 456 19.56 15.49 14.16
CA THR A 456 18.97 16.64 13.45
C THR A 456 19.05 17.94 14.24
N GLN A 457 19.82 18.00 15.34
CA GLN A 457 19.93 19.24 16.12
C GLN A 457 20.40 20.42 15.25
N GLY A 458 19.65 21.52 15.32
CA GLY A 458 19.88 22.73 14.54
C GLY A 458 19.33 22.67 13.10
N LEU A 459 18.62 21.60 12.71
CA LEU A 459 17.96 21.47 11.42
C LEU A 459 16.44 21.58 11.59
N LYS A 460 15.78 22.23 10.63
CA LYS A 460 14.33 22.10 10.45
C LYS A 460 14.07 20.76 9.78
N TRP A 461 13.58 19.80 10.55
CA TRP A 461 13.53 18.40 10.11
C TRP A 461 12.15 17.78 10.27
N ALA A 462 11.80 16.95 9.29
CA ALA A 462 10.67 16.04 9.36
C ALA A 462 11.04 14.65 8.81
N HIS A 463 10.45 13.62 9.40
CA HIS A 463 10.54 12.23 8.99
C HIS A 463 9.19 11.76 8.43
N LEU A 464 9.22 11.12 7.26
CA LEU A 464 8.10 10.43 6.65
C LEU A 464 8.32 8.92 6.73
N ASP A 465 7.55 8.25 7.60
CA ASP A 465 7.45 6.79 7.60
C ASP A 465 6.42 6.36 6.54
N VAL A 466 6.93 5.74 5.48
CA VAL A 466 6.15 5.31 4.31
C VAL A 466 6.01 3.78 4.24
N ALA A 467 6.29 3.06 5.33
CA ALA A 467 6.21 1.59 5.37
C ALA A 467 4.85 1.06 4.87
N GLY A 468 3.75 1.74 5.22
CA GLY A 468 2.40 1.33 4.82
C GLY A 468 1.99 1.78 3.41
N THR A 469 2.63 2.81 2.86
CA THR A 469 2.14 3.52 1.65
C THR A 469 3.04 3.37 0.43
N ALA A 470 4.27 2.87 0.61
CA ALA A 470 5.29 2.77 -0.44
C ALA A 470 5.04 1.65 -1.47
N TYR A 471 4.37 0.56 -1.08
CA TYR A 471 4.07 -0.58 -1.96
C TYR A 471 2.73 -1.23 -1.58
N GLN A 472 2.27 -2.18 -2.40
CA GLN A 472 1.11 -3.02 -2.12
C GLN A 472 1.58 -4.48 -2.11
N GLY A 473 1.32 -5.20 -1.02
CA GLY A 473 1.63 -6.63 -0.91
C GLY A 473 0.69 -7.52 -1.73
N GLY A 474 1.05 -8.79 -1.87
CA GLY A 474 0.24 -9.81 -2.55
C GLY A 474 0.50 -9.99 -4.06
N THR A 475 -0.26 -10.89 -4.70
CA THR A 475 -0.08 -11.22 -6.12
C THR A 475 -0.48 -10.05 -7.03
N PHE A 476 0.52 -9.44 -7.68
CA PHE A 476 0.33 -8.36 -8.64
C PHE A 476 -0.61 -8.78 -9.79
N SER A 477 -1.81 -8.22 -9.84
CA SER A 477 -2.61 -8.15 -11.07
C SER A 477 -2.20 -6.89 -11.84
N SER A 478 -1.73 -7.08 -13.07
CA SER A 478 -1.09 -6.05 -13.91
C SER A 478 -1.99 -4.86 -14.34
N ILE A 479 -3.20 -4.69 -13.78
CA ILE A 479 -4.20 -3.73 -14.29
C ILE A 479 -5.08 -3.10 -13.17
N ALA A 480 -4.53 -2.77 -12.00
CA ALA A 480 -5.30 -2.02 -11.00
C ALA A 480 -4.56 -0.74 -10.53
N PRO A 481 -5.05 0.47 -10.84
CA PRO A 481 -4.70 1.66 -10.07
C PRO A 481 -5.22 1.53 -8.62
N ARG A 482 -4.63 2.31 -7.69
CA ARG A 482 -5.03 2.37 -6.26
C ARG A 482 -6.56 2.45 -6.14
N SER A 483 -7.21 1.41 -5.62
CA SER A 483 -8.62 1.47 -5.23
C SER A 483 -8.72 2.11 -3.85
N GLU A 484 -9.10 3.39 -3.80
CA GLU A 484 -9.36 4.09 -2.53
C GLU A 484 -10.73 3.70 -1.94
N GLY A 485 -10.68 2.86 -0.90
CA GLY A 485 -11.65 2.77 0.20
C GLY A 485 -13.14 2.80 -0.17
N THR A 486 -13.75 1.62 -0.29
CA THR A 486 -15.20 1.46 -0.21
C THR A 486 -15.58 1.31 1.27
N VAL A 487 -16.17 2.36 1.85
CA VAL A 487 -16.89 2.26 3.13
C VAL A 487 -18.35 1.99 2.76
N ARG A 488 -18.89 0.82 3.13
CA ARG A 488 -20.33 0.55 3.01
C ARG A 488 -21.05 1.07 4.26
N PRO A 489 -22.18 1.79 4.14
CA PRO A 489 -23.06 2.09 5.26
C PRO A 489 -23.87 0.85 5.65
N MET A 490 -24.18 0.74 6.95
CA MET A 490 -25.11 -0.25 7.49
C MET A 490 -26.55 0.19 7.25
N THR A 491 -27.37 -0.67 6.64
CA THR A 491 -28.84 -0.61 6.71
C THR A 491 -29.40 -2.03 6.81
N GLU A 492 -30.34 -2.19 7.75
CA GLU A 492 -31.06 -3.41 8.11
C GLU A 492 -32.10 -3.84 7.05
N GLY A 493 -32.46 -5.13 7.03
CA GLY A 493 -33.67 -5.63 6.35
C GLY A 493 -33.52 -7.00 5.68
N SER A 494 -33.69 -8.06 6.47
CA SER A 494 -34.16 -9.44 6.15
C SER A 494 -34.11 -9.98 4.70
N ASP A 495 -33.29 -11.01 4.46
CA ASP A 495 -33.75 -12.33 3.96
C ASP A 495 -32.60 -13.35 4.00
N THR A 496 -32.81 -14.49 4.68
CA THR A 496 -31.76 -15.41 5.13
C THR A 496 -31.21 -16.37 4.07
N SER A 497 -31.69 -16.31 2.82
CA SER A 497 -31.17 -17.16 1.72
C SER A 497 -30.22 -16.43 0.76
N SER A 498 -30.22 -15.09 0.73
CA SER A 498 -29.40 -14.27 -0.18
C SER A 498 -28.09 -13.77 0.46
N LEU A 499 -27.99 -13.82 1.78
CA LEU A 499 -26.86 -13.31 2.57
C LEU A 499 -25.56 -14.12 2.42
N VAL A 500 -25.63 -15.39 2.01
CA VAL A 500 -24.42 -16.22 1.79
C VAL A 500 -23.78 -15.93 0.43
N ALA A 501 -24.58 -15.54 -0.57
CA ALA A 501 -24.07 -15.18 -1.90
C ALA A 501 -23.54 -13.74 -1.97
N ALA A 502 -24.17 -12.79 -1.26
CA ALA A 502 -23.81 -11.37 -1.33
C ALA A 502 -22.59 -10.96 -0.48
N ASN A 503 -22.16 -11.78 0.49
CA ASN A 503 -21.02 -11.50 1.35
C ASN A 503 -19.67 -12.03 0.83
N ALA A 504 -19.66 -12.88 -0.21
CA ALA A 504 -18.43 -13.40 -0.82
C ALA A 504 -17.63 -12.33 -1.60
N GLU A 505 -18.24 -11.20 -1.98
CA GLU A 505 -17.59 -10.20 -2.85
C GLU A 505 -16.88 -9.05 -2.11
N THR A 506 -16.95 -8.96 -0.77
CA THR A 506 -16.33 -7.81 -0.04
C THR A 506 -15.54 -8.14 1.23
N ARG A 507 -15.45 -9.40 1.64
CA ARG A 507 -14.44 -9.94 2.56
C ARG A 507 -14.05 -11.33 2.07
N SER A 508 -12.79 -11.59 1.78
CA SER A 508 -12.35 -12.93 1.35
C SER A 508 -12.35 -13.88 2.55
N LEU A 509 -13.48 -14.50 2.85
CA LEU A 509 -13.57 -15.56 3.85
C LEU A 509 -12.57 -16.67 3.50
N ARG A 510 -11.54 -16.84 4.33
CA ARG A 510 -10.51 -17.87 4.12
C ARG A 510 -10.92 -19.16 4.81
N VAL A 511 -10.84 -20.29 4.10
CA VAL A 511 -11.12 -21.63 4.68
C VAL A 511 -9.86 -22.48 4.60
N ASP A 512 -9.35 -22.93 5.74
CA ASP A 512 -8.20 -23.83 5.84
C ASP A 512 -8.64 -25.15 6.50
N PHE A 513 -8.41 -26.27 5.81
CA PHE A 513 -8.59 -27.62 6.33
C PHE A 513 -7.28 -28.12 6.93
N TYR A 514 -7.28 -28.42 8.22
CA TYR A 514 -6.21 -29.07 8.95
C TYR A 514 -6.57 -30.55 9.12
N VAL A 515 -5.89 -31.41 8.37
CA VAL A 515 -6.21 -32.84 8.29
C VAL A 515 -5.11 -33.64 8.97
N LEU A 516 -5.42 -34.30 10.07
CA LEU A 516 -4.51 -35.26 10.73
C LEU A 516 -4.61 -36.63 10.06
N ASP A 517 -3.46 -37.29 9.93
CA ASP A 517 -3.40 -38.65 9.36
C ASP A 517 -3.96 -39.71 10.32
N GLU A 518 -3.80 -39.52 11.63
CA GLU A 518 -4.22 -40.45 12.68
C GLU A 518 -5.71 -40.31 13.07
N PRO A 519 -6.45 -41.42 13.25
CA PRO A 519 -7.85 -41.39 13.72
C PRO A 519 -7.91 -41.18 15.24
N SER A 520 -7.53 -39.98 15.70
CA SER A 520 -7.47 -39.64 17.13
C SER A 520 -8.27 -38.38 17.44
N ALA A 521 -9.42 -38.56 18.12
CA ALA A 521 -10.23 -37.45 18.61
C ALA A 521 -9.43 -36.54 19.56
N ALA A 522 -8.59 -37.13 20.42
CA ALA A 522 -7.74 -36.38 21.34
C ALA A 522 -6.70 -35.52 20.59
N ALA A 523 -6.07 -36.04 19.53
CA ALA A 523 -5.14 -35.26 18.71
C ALA A 523 -5.84 -34.13 17.95
N ARG A 524 -7.05 -34.39 17.45
CA ARG A 524 -7.93 -33.39 16.83
C ARG A 524 -8.21 -32.22 17.77
N LEU A 525 -8.66 -32.52 18.99
CA LEU A 525 -8.96 -31.51 20.01
C LEU A 525 -7.69 -30.78 20.45
N LYS A 526 -6.56 -31.48 20.62
CA LYS A 526 -5.27 -30.84 20.96
C LYS A 526 -4.78 -29.88 19.88
N LEU A 527 -4.94 -30.22 18.61
CA LEU A 527 -4.65 -29.31 17.50
C LEU A 527 -5.58 -28.08 17.52
N ALA A 528 -6.87 -28.29 17.80
CA ALA A 528 -7.82 -27.19 17.96
C ALA A 528 -7.47 -26.27 19.14
N CYS A 529 -6.98 -26.80 20.28
CA CYS A 529 -6.48 -26.00 21.40
C CYS A 529 -5.27 -25.15 20.98
N ARG A 530 -4.30 -25.75 20.28
CA ARG A 530 -3.13 -25.01 19.74
C ARG A 530 -3.55 -23.89 18.78
N LEU A 531 -4.57 -24.14 17.95
CA LEU A 531 -5.10 -23.13 17.03
C LEU A 531 -5.79 -21.99 17.79
N ALA A 532 -6.59 -22.31 18.81
CA ALA A 532 -7.25 -21.33 19.66
C ALA A 532 -6.25 -20.48 20.44
N GLU A 533 -5.24 -21.10 21.05
CA GLU A 533 -4.14 -20.40 21.75
C GLU A 533 -3.37 -19.49 20.81
N LYS A 534 -2.95 -20.00 19.64
CA LYS A 534 -2.20 -19.20 18.67
C LYS A 534 -3.00 -17.98 18.20
N ALA A 535 -4.30 -18.15 17.98
CA ALA A 535 -5.19 -17.05 17.61
C ALA A 535 -5.37 -16.05 18.76
N TYR A 536 -5.55 -16.54 19.99
CA TYR A 536 -5.62 -15.72 21.20
C TYR A 536 -4.34 -14.90 21.43
N LEU A 537 -3.16 -15.51 21.33
CA LEU A 537 -1.87 -14.84 21.45
C LEU A 537 -1.65 -13.77 20.36
N ALA A 538 -2.29 -13.95 19.20
CA ALA A 538 -2.35 -12.95 18.13
C ALA A 538 -3.44 -11.88 18.33
N SER A 539 -4.09 -11.84 19.50
CA SER A 539 -5.21 -10.94 19.84
C SER A 539 -6.41 -11.05 18.88
N GLN A 540 -6.64 -12.25 18.32
CA GLN A 540 -7.78 -12.53 17.45
C GLN A 540 -8.93 -13.11 18.26
N SER A 541 -10.16 -12.69 17.94
CA SER A 541 -11.37 -13.28 18.50
C SER A 541 -11.66 -14.65 17.87
N VAL A 542 -11.87 -15.66 18.70
CA VAL A 542 -12.06 -17.05 18.30
C VAL A 542 -13.45 -17.54 18.67
N LEU A 543 -14.12 -18.21 17.73
CA LEU A 543 -15.30 -19.03 18.00
C LEU A 543 -14.95 -20.48 17.73
N VAL A 544 -15.09 -21.34 18.73
CA VAL A 544 -15.03 -22.79 18.57
C VAL A 544 -16.44 -23.31 18.44
N TRP A 545 -16.72 -23.99 17.32
CA TRP A 545 -18.05 -24.49 16.99
C TRP A 545 -18.09 -26.00 17.09
N HIS A 546 -18.93 -26.53 17.98
CA HIS A 546 -19.26 -27.94 18.09
C HIS A 546 -20.77 -28.10 18.28
N THR A 547 -21.36 -29.22 17.87
CA THR A 547 -22.81 -29.48 18.10
C THR A 547 -23.10 -30.57 19.11
N ASP A 548 -22.10 -31.37 19.46
CA ASP A 548 -22.10 -32.24 20.65
C ASP A 548 -21.62 -31.46 21.90
N PRO A 549 -22.47 -31.26 22.93
CA PRO A 549 -22.09 -30.62 24.19
C PRO A 549 -21.04 -31.39 24.99
N GLU A 550 -20.98 -32.72 24.90
CA GLU A 550 -20.00 -33.52 25.66
C GLU A 550 -18.58 -33.37 25.09
N GLU A 551 -18.42 -33.43 23.76
CA GLU A 551 -17.13 -33.14 23.14
C GLU A 551 -16.69 -31.69 23.39
N LEU A 552 -17.63 -30.74 23.44
CA LEU A 552 -17.33 -29.34 23.76
C LEU A 552 -16.85 -29.16 25.21
N ARG A 553 -17.44 -29.90 26.16
CA ARG A 553 -17.00 -29.92 27.56
C ARG A 553 -15.60 -30.51 27.71
N ILE A 554 -15.28 -31.58 26.97
CA ILE A 554 -13.93 -32.13 26.93
C ILE A 554 -12.95 -31.09 26.37
N PHE A 555 -13.34 -30.37 25.32
CA PHE A 555 -12.51 -29.31 24.75
C PHE A 555 -12.28 -28.12 25.70
N ASP A 556 -13.32 -27.70 26.44
CA ASP A 556 -13.24 -26.69 27.51
C ASP A 556 -12.20 -27.09 28.58
N GLU A 557 -12.28 -28.33 29.09
CA GLU A 557 -11.28 -28.87 30.03
C GLU A 557 -9.87 -28.94 29.44
N MET A 558 -9.76 -29.31 28.16
CA MET A 558 -8.48 -29.39 27.46
C MET A 558 -7.84 -28.01 27.26
N LEU A 559 -8.61 -26.94 27.03
CA LEU A 559 -8.05 -25.59 26.87
C LEU A 559 -7.29 -25.11 28.11
N TRP A 560 -7.64 -25.62 29.30
CA TRP A 560 -6.92 -25.33 30.53
C TRP A 560 -5.63 -26.16 30.71
N THR A 561 -5.47 -27.28 29.98
CA THR A 561 -4.50 -28.33 30.34
C THR A 561 -3.68 -28.88 29.16
N PHE A 562 -3.89 -28.41 27.93
CA PHE A 562 -3.27 -29.00 26.73
C PHE A 562 -1.76 -28.75 26.60
N SER A 563 -1.20 -27.73 27.26
CA SER A 563 0.23 -27.44 27.36
C SER A 563 0.58 -26.78 28.69
N ASP A 564 1.72 -27.16 29.26
CA ASP A 564 2.22 -26.59 30.52
C ASP A 564 2.48 -25.09 30.37
N GLY A 565 1.81 -24.29 31.19
CA GLY A 565 1.93 -22.82 31.18
C GLY A 565 1.02 -22.09 30.18
N SER A 566 0.18 -22.80 29.43
CA SER A 566 -0.85 -22.15 28.62
C SER A 566 -2.03 -21.69 29.47
N PHE A 567 -2.49 -20.47 29.21
CA PHE A 567 -3.72 -19.93 29.76
C PHE A 567 -4.48 -19.28 28.61
N VAL A 568 -5.55 -19.94 28.16
CA VAL A 568 -6.43 -19.42 27.10
C VAL A 568 -7.73 -18.98 27.75
N PRO A 569 -7.98 -17.67 27.94
CA PRO A 569 -9.23 -17.20 28.52
C PRO A 569 -10.40 -17.53 27.57
N HIS A 570 -11.35 -18.33 28.04
CA HIS A 570 -12.50 -18.76 27.25
C HIS A 570 -13.80 -18.80 28.05
N GLU A 571 -14.92 -18.76 27.33
CA GLU A 571 -16.26 -18.83 27.92
C GLU A 571 -17.21 -19.64 27.03
N LEU A 572 -18.10 -20.40 27.66
CA LEU A 572 -19.20 -21.09 26.98
C LEU A 572 -20.34 -20.12 26.67
N LEU A 573 -20.69 -20.01 25.40
CA LEU A 573 -21.73 -19.12 24.92
C LEU A 573 -23.11 -19.59 25.43
N SER A 574 -23.71 -18.81 26.33
CA SER A 574 -25.05 -19.05 26.88
C SER A 574 -26.00 -17.89 26.59
N ALA A 575 -27.31 -18.13 26.62
CA ALA A 575 -28.32 -17.08 26.38
C ALA A 575 -28.26 -15.93 27.41
N ALA A 576 -27.66 -16.17 28.59
CA ALA A 576 -27.44 -15.15 29.62
C ALA A 576 -26.09 -14.42 29.47
N ALA A 577 -25.13 -14.99 28.75
CA ALA A 577 -23.76 -14.47 28.60
C ALA A 577 -23.59 -13.47 27.44
N SER A 578 -24.67 -12.85 26.96
CA SER A 578 -24.66 -11.97 25.78
C SER A 578 -23.80 -10.69 25.91
N ALA A 579 -23.10 -10.50 27.03
CA ALA A 579 -22.39 -9.27 27.39
C ALA A 579 -20.91 -9.44 27.80
N LEU A 580 -20.28 -10.61 27.63
CA LEU A 580 -18.88 -10.83 28.05
C LEU A 580 -17.87 -10.97 26.90
N GLU A 581 -16.69 -10.36 27.10
CA GLU A 581 -15.63 -10.08 26.12
C GLU A 581 -14.55 -11.19 26.03
N ALA A 582 -14.86 -12.46 26.33
CA ALA A 582 -13.85 -13.50 26.27
C ALA A 582 -13.24 -13.60 24.85
N PRO A 583 -11.90 -13.71 24.73
CA PRO A 583 -11.23 -13.77 23.43
C PRO A 583 -11.52 -15.08 22.69
N VAL A 584 -11.82 -16.15 23.43
CA VAL A 584 -12.24 -17.45 22.87
C VAL A 584 -13.65 -17.79 23.37
N LEU A 585 -14.58 -18.00 22.44
CA LEU A 585 -15.95 -18.39 22.71
C LEU A 585 -16.17 -19.85 22.30
N LEU A 586 -16.79 -20.63 23.17
CA LEU A 586 -17.18 -22.02 22.88
C LEU A 586 -18.68 -22.06 22.62
N SER A 587 -19.12 -22.64 21.51
CA SER A 587 -20.54 -22.68 21.16
C SER A 587 -21.02 -24.10 20.83
N ALA A 588 -22.15 -24.47 21.45
CA ALA A 588 -22.92 -25.68 21.21
C ALA A 588 -24.11 -25.40 20.25
N GLY A 589 -23.85 -24.81 19.08
CA GLY A 589 -24.88 -24.55 18.07
C GLY A 589 -25.55 -23.17 18.11
N MET A 590 -25.07 -22.24 18.95
CA MET A 590 -25.58 -20.87 19.03
C MET A 590 -24.62 -19.87 18.34
N ALA A 591 -25.13 -19.08 17.40
CA ALA A 591 -24.32 -18.05 16.74
C ALA A 591 -23.99 -16.90 17.72
N PRO A 592 -22.76 -16.35 17.69
CA PRO A 592 -22.43 -15.18 18.49
C PRO A 592 -23.20 -13.95 18.00
N SER A 593 -23.42 -12.98 18.90
CA SER A 593 -24.03 -11.68 18.58
C SER A 593 -23.08 -10.73 17.83
N ARG A 594 -21.78 -11.07 17.73
CA ARG A 594 -20.72 -10.27 17.11
C ARG A 594 -19.95 -11.06 16.05
N SER A 595 -19.27 -10.35 15.15
CA SER A 595 -18.30 -10.97 14.24
C SER A 595 -17.07 -11.48 14.99
N VAL A 596 -16.48 -12.56 14.51
CA VAL A 596 -15.25 -13.16 15.04
C VAL A 596 -14.18 -13.27 13.97
N ASP A 597 -12.91 -13.22 14.34
CA ASP A 597 -11.80 -13.28 13.39
C ASP A 597 -11.60 -14.71 12.87
N ILE A 598 -11.65 -15.69 13.78
CA ILE A 598 -11.43 -17.10 13.46
C ILE A 598 -12.58 -17.97 13.99
N LEU A 599 -13.13 -18.80 13.12
CA LEU A 599 -14.01 -19.92 13.48
C LEU A 599 -13.22 -21.22 13.42
N ILE A 600 -13.10 -21.94 14.51
CA ILE A 600 -12.59 -23.32 14.54
C ILE A 600 -13.80 -24.25 14.48
N ASN A 601 -13.99 -24.92 13.35
CA ASN A 601 -15.11 -25.83 13.16
C ASN A 601 -14.70 -27.26 13.55
N LEU A 602 -15.38 -27.80 14.55
CA LEU A 602 -15.23 -29.17 15.00
C LEU A 602 -16.47 -30.04 14.72
N ALA A 603 -17.57 -29.43 14.24
CA ALA A 603 -18.82 -30.11 13.93
C ALA A 603 -18.78 -30.88 12.59
N ALA A 604 -19.82 -31.66 12.31
CA ALA A 604 -19.95 -32.39 11.05
C ALA A 604 -20.44 -31.48 9.90
N GLU A 605 -21.13 -30.41 10.25
CA GLU A 605 -21.83 -29.48 9.39
C GLU A 605 -21.09 -28.14 9.23
N VAL A 606 -21.50 -27.39 8.22
CA VAL A 606 -21.04 -26.01 8.02
C VAL A 606 -21.79 -25.11 9.01
N PRO A 607 -21.09 -24.33 9.87
CA PRO A 607 -21.75 -23.47 10.84
C PRO A 607 -22.61 -22.40 10.15
N PRO A 608 -23.81 -22.08 10.63
CA PRO A 608 -24.69 -21.08 10.00
C PRO A 608 -24.14 -19.65 10.08
N CYS A 609 -23.16 -19.40 10.95
CA CYS A 609 -22.57 -18.08 11.21
C CYS A 609 -21.35 -17.74 10.34
N LEU A 610 -21.11 -18.43 9.20
CA LEU A 610 -19.97 -18.15 8.32
C LEU A 610 -19.83 -16.67 7.93
N ALA A 611 -20.95 -15.99 7.68
CA ALA A 611 -20.96 -14.59 7.28
C ALA A 611 -20.41 -13.64 8.35
N GLN A 612 -20.34 -14.10 9.60
CA GLN A 612 -19.84 -13.35 10.74
C GLN A 612 -18.35 -13.61 11.00
N THR A 613 -17.66 -14.39 10.17
CA THR A 613 -16.27 -14.80 10.41
C THR A 613 -15.35 -14.40 9.26
N GLN A 614 -14.07 -14.16 9.54
CA GLN A 614 -13.09 -13.81 8.51
C GLN A 614 -12.30 -15.02 8.02
N ARG A 615 -12.11 -16.01 8.90
CA ARG A 615 -11.38 -17.24 8.64
C ARG A 615 -12.06 -18.44 9.29
N VAL A 616 -12.08 -19.57 8.60
CA VAL A 616 -12.53 -20.87 9.10
C VAL A 616 -11.36 -21.84 9.12
N ALA A 617 -11.10 -22.43 10.28
CA ALA A 617 -10.19 -23.55 10.46
C ALA A 617 -11.02 -24.84 10.65
N GLU A 618 -11.03 -25.68 9.64
CA GLU A 618 -11.67 -26.99 9.63
C GLU A 618 -10.70 -28.03 10.18
N VAL A 619 -10.97 -28.59 11.37
CA VAL A 619 -10.06 -29.55 12.02
C VAL A 619 -10.61 -30.97 11.93
N ILE A 620 -9.93 -31.82 11.18
CA ILE A 620 -10.37 -33.18 10.85
C ILE A 620 -9.25 -34.16 11.19
N ASP A 621 -9.61 -35.34 11.68
CA ASP A 621 -8.68 -36.43 11.96
C ASP A 621 -8.78 -37.57 10.93
N GLY A 622 -8.08 -38.66 11.23
CA GLY A 622 -8.06 -39.85 10.41
C GLY A 622 -9.36 -40.65 10.36
N ASP A 623 -10.36 -40.31 11.18
CA ASP A 623 -11.62 -41.06 11.28
C ASP A 623 -12.43 -40.97 9.97
N ASP A 624 -12.93 -42.11 9.50
CA ASP A 624 -13.61 -42.19 8.22
C ASP A 624 -14.94 -41.43 8.18
N ALA A 625 -15.67 -41.36 9.30
CA ALA A 625 -16.92 -40.60 9.37
C ALA A 625 -16.63 -39.10 9.35
N ARG A 626 -15.66 -38.62 10.12
CA ARG A 626 -15.24 -37.20 10.12
C ARG A 626 -14.60 -36.79 8.80
N ARG A 627 -13.82 -37.66 8.15
CA ARG A 627 -13.31 -37.42 6.79
C ARG A 627 -14.41 -37.32 5.74
N ARG A 628 -15.45 -38.16 5.84
CA ARG A 628 -16.65 -38.04 4.97
C ARG A 628 -17.37 -36.71 5.19
N ALA A 629 -17.60 -36.33 6.44
CA ALA A 629 -18.23 -35.04 6.79
C ALA A 629 -17.38 -33.86 6.29
N GLY A 630 -16.07 -33.89 6.49
CA GLY A 630 -15.14 -32.88 5.98
C GLY A 630 -15.14 -32.73 4.47
N ARG A 631 -15.20 -33.84 3.71
CA ARG A 631 -15.36 -33.80 2.24
C ARG A 631 -16.68 -33.16 1.82
N ALA A 632 -17.76 -33.43 2.56
CA ALA A 632 -19.05 -32.80 2.30
C ALA A 632 -18.97 -31.27 2.52
N ARG A 633 -18.38 -30.82 3.64
CA ARG A 633 -18.16 -29.39 3.90
C ARG A 633 -17.25 -28.73 2.86
N PHE A 634 -16.16 -29.40 2.46
CA PHE A 634 -15.27 -28.91 1.40
C PHE A 634 -16.04 -28.65 0.10
N LYS A 635 -16.95 -29.57 -0.27
CA LYS A 635 -17.82 -29.40 -1.43
C LYS A 635 -18.76 -28.21 -1.26
N THR A 636 -19.42 -28.10 -0.10
CA THR A 636 -20.31 -26.98 0.22
C THR A 636 -19.58 -25.64 0.14
N TYR A 637 -18.37 -25.51 0.70
CA TYR A 637 -17.59 -24.27 0.60
C TYR A 637 -17.27 -23.90 -0.85
N ARG A 638 -16.99 -24.87 -1.71
CA ARG A 638 -16.77 -24.62 -3.15
C ARG A 638 -18.05 -24.20 -3.87
N GLU A 639 -19.19 -24.77 -3.51
CA GLU A 639 -20.51 -24.35 -4.02
C GLU A 639 -20.84 -22.90 -3.61
N LEU A 640 -20.34 -22.45 -2.45
CA LEU A 640 -20.42 -21.06 -1.99
C LEU A 640 -19.38 -20.11 -2.66
N GLY A 641 -18.61 -20.58 -3.64
CA GLY A 641 -17.62 -19.77 -4.35
C GLY A 641 -16.30 -19.54 -3.60
N LEU A 642 -16.08 -20.23 -2.47
CA LEU A 642 -14.84 -20.13 -1.69
C LEU A 642 -13.75 -21.06 -2.27
N GLN A 643 -12.49 -20.77 -1.96
CA GLN A 643 -11.33 -21.62 -2.32
C GLN A 643 -10.69 -22.20 -1.04
N PRO A 644 -11.16 -23.36 -0.53
CA PRO A 644 -10.56 -23.95 0.65
C PRO A 644 -9.16 -24.51 0.37
N ALA A 645 -8.22 -24.22 1.27
CA ALA A 645 -6.88 -24.81 1.27
C ALA A 645 -6.84 -26.03 2.22
N SER A 646 -5.98 -27.01 1.94
CA SER A 646 -5.79 -28.18 2.81
C SER A 646 -4.34 -28.33 3.24
N HIS A 647 -4.15 -28.58 4.54
CA HIS A 647 -2.87 -28.75 5.22
C HIS A 647 -2.88 -30.12 5.89
N ASN A 648 -2.08 -31.06 5.37
CA ASN A 648 -1.95 -32.38 5.98
C ASN A 648 -0.93 -32.29 7.12
N ILE A 649 -1.39 -32.55 8.35
CA ILE A 649 -0.58 -32.50 9.56
C ILE A 649 -0.16 -33.93 9.89
N ARG A 650 1.13 -34.21 9.71
CA ARG A 650 1.75 -35.46 10.17
C ARG A 650 1.98 -35.35 11.67
N GLY A 651 1.64 -36.40 12.41
CA GLY A 651 1.80 -36.42 13.86
C GLY A 651 3.26 -36.41 14.27
N GLU A 652 3.73 -35.25 14.76
CA GLU A 652 4.85 -35.11 15.70
C GLU A 652 4.43 -34.19 16.85
#